data_AF-A0A7W8QAW0-F1
#
_entry.id   AF-A0A7W8QAW0-F1
#
_cell.length_a   1.000
_cell.length_b   1.000
_cell.length_c   1.000
_cell.angle_alpha   90.00
_cell.angle_beta   90.00
_cell.angle_gamma   90.00
#
_symmetry.space_group_name_H-M   'P 1'
#
loop_
_entity.id
_entity.type
_entity.pdbx_description
1 polymer ?
#
loop_
_entity_poly.entity_id
_entity_poly.type
_entity_poly.pdbx_seq_one_letter_code
_entity_poly.pdbx_strand_id
1 'polypeptide(L)'
;MSRLNLLGNVLHAQRRQHSNAGSLLAIGISLTGLSLTPVALAAGVLPQGGRYVAGAGTIAAQGNELVVTQPGSTRGVIDWNRFSIGKGNTVIFNNGDGATLNRVTGGSPSMLLGKLNATGSVYLINPQGVLIGPQGVVTTGGRFVASTLDTDNASFMNGSALTFSGGSDHRVVNLGNIGSTNGDVLLIAAKEVDNYGNVSAPNGTAEVGVGTKVLLQDSSSSRQIFVQTASGGAIVNTGAVEAAQVSLQAVDGNIYALAGNADVLRATGTAVRDGHVWLVTGPGGQVILAGNIAAKNADGKGGTVDMDTGLFTFWGDFAKVVAGQWNVTLPAYTFDNGAARSFARSMNDGTSISMTTTGAAGRSGDINADQSIQWTGGASLALNAAHSVSVGPGVTFSNQGVGALTLRADAAGVNNGGSVTNHGMIDWSQSTGTVSAFYDMTGSFTPGTLLANAGWAAPDYSGLLSQITGYKLVNTAQDLQNIENDMSGNYALGRDIDAGGYAFKTLGFASKLSFTGQFDGMWHSVSNIRPDTDAVFSDIAANGAVRDVNILNAQSGTYAPSYRSDGILAMSNHGLIINTFTSGYIAPASNAAGATLGGLVGTNYGTIARSGSSANVTADSGGGGLVYSNLGTITQSYATGNVAANESRGSSGGLVNHNTGTITESFASGKVSAFNLVTVGGVCAYCTGLGSDVYWDTETTGQAKSGGNLPASNGLTTAQMSDPRSFVGWNFGSNGAWVMPAGATHPVLRWQVEH
;
A
#
# COMPACT_ATOMS: atom_id res chain seq x y z
N MET A 1 -14.23 22.22 25.19
CA MET A 1 -13.44 22.70 26.36
C MET A 1 -13.88 22.09 27.70
N SER A 2 -15.17 21.81 27.97
CA SER A 2 -15.59 21.29 29.30
C SER A 2 -15.18 19.83 29.60
N ARG A 3 -15.00 18.98 28.58
CA ARG A 3 -14.54 17.58 28.77
C ARG A 3 -13.04 17.44 29.06
N LEU A 4 -12.21 18.42 28.69
CA LEU A 4 -10.76 18.42 28.95
C LEU A 4 -10.41 18.62 30.43
N ASN A 5 -11.18 19.43 31.15
CA ASN A 5 -10.90 19.78 32.56
C ASN A 5 -11.17 18.64 33.54
N LEU A 6 -12.04 17.67 33.19
CA LEU A 6 -12.26 16.49 34.04
C LEU A 6 -11.08 15.50 33.97
N LEU A 7 -10.40 15.40 32.83
CA LEU A 7 -9.28 14.47 32.60
C LEU A 7 -7.96 14.94 33.27
N GLY A 8 -7.73 16.25 33.35
CA GLY A 8 -6.56 16.81 34.04
C GLY A 8 -6.53 16.52 35.56
N ASN A 9 -7.70 16.37 36.18
CA ASN A 9 -7.83 16.11 37.62
C ASN A 9 -7.64 14.63 37.99
N VAL A 10 -7.93 13.69 37.08
CA VAL A 10 -7.74 12.25 37.33
C VAL A 10 -6.25 11.87 37.30
N LEU A 11 -5.46 12.50 36.41
CA LEU A 11 -4.01 12.30 36.33
C LEU A 11 -3.26 12.85 37.56
N HIS A 12 -3.79 13.85 38.24
CA HIS A 12 -3.21 14.37 39.49
C HIS A 12 -3.57 13.53 40.73
N ALA A 13 -4.73 12.87 40.73
CA ALA A 13 -5.19 12.06 41.86
C ALA A 13 -4.41 10.74 42.01
N GLN A 14 -3.89 10.16 40.92
CA GLN A 14 -3.12 8.90 40.99
C GLN A 14 -1.67 9.07 41.49
N ARG A 15 -1.15 10.29 41.62
CA ARG A 15 0.22 10.54 42.10
C ARG A 15 0.38 10.68 43.63
N ARG A 16 -0.70 10.56 44.43
CA ARG A 16 -0.66 10.90 45.86
C ARG A 16 -1.17 9.86 46.86
N GLN A 17 -1.31 8.58 46.49
CA GLN A 17 -1.65 7.55 47.47
C GLN A 17 -0.70 6.35 47.44
N HIS A 18 0.51 6.57 47.97
CA HIS A 18 1.33 5.53 48.56
C HIS A 18 2.12 6.11 49.74
N SER A 19 1.48 6.17 50.92
CA SER A 19 2.12 6.03 52.23
C SER A 19 1.10 6.27 53.35
N ASN A 20 0.72 5.22 54.08
CA ASN A 20 0.95 5.15 55.52
C ASN A 20 0.33 3.89 56.14
N ALA A 21 1.13 3.28 57.00
CA ALA A 21 0.87 2.07 57.75
C ALA A 21 0.07 2.36 59.03
N GLY A 22 -0.70 1.34 59.43
CA GLY A 22 -0.80 0.86 60.81
C GLY A 22 -1.52 1.71 61.85
N SER A 23 -2.65 1.19 62.34
CA SER A 23 -2.95 1.10 63.79
C SER A 23 -4.13 0.15 64.03
N LEU A 24 -3.84 -0.91 64.78
CA LEU A 24 -4.80 -1.86 65.37
C LEU A 24 -5.56 -1.17 66.51
N LEU A 25 -6.87 -1.37 66.58
CA LEU A 25 -7.61 -1.23 67.83
C LEU A 25 -8.61 -2.39 67.96
N ALA A 26 -8.33 -3.27 68.93
CA ALA A 26 -9.20 -4.35 69.34
C ALA A 26 -10.26 -3.81 70.30
N ILE A 27 -11.53 -4.11 70.04
CA ILE A 27 -12.61 -4.01 71.04
C ILE A 27 -13.38 -5.32 70.98
N GLY A 28 -13.23 -6.12 72.04
CA GLY A 28 -14.04 -7.30 72.28
C GLY A 28 -15.35 -6.93 72.95
N ILE A 29 -16.47 -7.44 72.42
CA ILE A 29 -17.75 -7.51 73.13
C ILE A 29 -18.34 -8.92 72.91
N SER A 30 -18.84 -9.43 74.03
CA SER A 30 -19.30 -10.77 74.38
C SER A 30 -20.46 -11.36 73.57
N LEU A 31 -20.39 -12.69 73.40
CA LEU A 31 -21.49 -13.59 73.04
C LEU A 31 -22.68 -13.49 74.03
N THR A 32 -23.92 -13.50 73.53
CA THR A 32 -24.93 -14.52 73.86
C THR A 32 -26.22 -14.33 73.05
N GLY A 33 -26.64 -15.40 72.37
CA GLY A 33 -28.03 -15.73 72.04
C GLY A 33 -28.71 -14.94 70.91
N LEU A 34 -28.95 -15.59 69.77
CA LEU A 34 -30.28 -15.66 69.11
C LEU A 34 -30.21 -16.61 67.88
N SER A 35 -31.06 -17.64 67.93
CA SER A 35 -31.61 -18.46 66.84
C SER A 35 -30.90 -18.47 65.47
N LEU A 36 -30.25 -19.60 65.15
CA LEU A 36 -29.88 -20.00 63.80
C LEU A 36 -31.13 -20.33 62.98
N THR A 37 -31.64 -19.37 62.22
CA THR A 37 -32.30 -19.67 60.95
C THR A 37 -31.20 -19.76 59.88
N PRO A 38 -31.26 -20.72 58.94
CA PRO A 38 -30.32 -20.69 57.82
C PRO A 38 -30.63 -19.44 57.00
N VAL A 39 -29.79 -18.42 57.13
CA VAL A 39 -29.70 -17.36 56.13
C VAL A 39 -29.30 -18.07 54.85
N ALA A 40 -30.24 -18.21 53.92
CA ALA A 40 -29.91 -18.44 52.53
C ALA A 40 -29.01 -17.27 52.13
N LEU A 41 -27.70 -17.50 52.06
CA LEU A 41 -26.77 -16.59 51.40
C LEU A 41 -27.34 -16.41 50.00
N ALA A 42 -27.90 -15.22 49.73
CA ALA A 42 -28.37 -14.89 48.41
C ALA A 42 -27.21 -15.13 47.46
N ALA A 43 -27.33 -16.16 46.61
CA ALA A 43 -26.40 -16.40 45.53
C ALA A 43 -26.20 -15.06 44.80
N GLY A 44 -24.95 -14.69 44.52
CA GLY A 44 -24.66 -13.39 43.91
C GLY A 44 -25.41 -13.22 42.59
N VAL A 45 -25.45 -12.01 42.05
CA VAL A 45 -26.12 -11.71 40.77
C VAL A 45 -25.60 -12.61 39.64
N LEU A 46 -26.44 -13.51 39.12
CA LEU A 46 -26.20 -14.30 37.91
C LEU A 46 -27.22 -13.89 36.83
N PRO A 47 -27.00 -14.23 35.54
CA PRO A 47 -28.01 -14.06 34.50
C PRO A 47 -29.35 -14.73 34.86
N GLN A 48 -30.49 -14.13 34.46
CA GLN A 48 -31.83 -14.64 34.81
C GLN A 48 -32.79 -14.60 33.61
N GLY A 49 -33.70 -15.57 33.59
CA GLY A 49 -34.75 -15.68 32.57
C GLY A 49 -34.25 -16.13 31.20
N GLY A 50 -33.13 -16.87 31.15
CA GLY A 50 -32.54 -17.37 29.91
C GLY A 50 -33.41 -18.44 29.25
N ARG A 51 -33.69 -18.28 27.95
CA ARG A 51 -34.41 -19.26 27.13
C ARG A 51 -33.82 -19.32 25.73
N TYR A 52 -33.53 -20.54 25.25
CA TYR A 52 -33.19 -20.75 23.85
C TYR A 52 -34.37 -20.40 22.94
N VAL A 53 -34.13 -19.51 21.97
CA VAL A 53 -35.08 -19.12 20.92
C VAL A 53 -34.65 -19.60 19.53
N ALA A 54 -33.39 -20.01 19.38
CA ALA A 54 -32.90 -20.78 18.24
C ALA A 54 -31.75 -21.70 18.67
N GLY A 55 -31.60 -22.86 18.04
CA GLY A 55 -30.68 -23.91 18.50
C GLY A 55 -31.20 -24.63 19.75
N ALA A 56 -30.34 -25.42 20.39
CA ALA A 56 -30.68 -26.20 21.58
C ALA A 56 -29.52 -26.24 22.57
N GLY A 57 -29.83 -26.44 23.85
CA GLY A 57 -28.84 -26.55 24.92
C GLY A 57 -29.51 -26.52 26.30
N THR A 58 -28.69 -26.51 27.36
CA THR A 58 -29.15 -26.45 28.75
C THR A 58 -28.54 -25.27 29.48
N ILE A 59 -29.31 -24.66 30.38
CA ILE A 59 -28.86 -23.58 31.27
C ILE A 59 -29.05 -24.08 32.70
N ALA A 60 -27.95 -24.22 33.45
CA ALA A 60 -27.97 -24.70 34.82
C ALA A 60 -27.24 -23.72 35.74
N ALA A 61 -27.86 -23.33 36.85
CA ALA A 61 -27.22 -22.52 37.89
C ALA A 61 -26.96 -23.38 39.12
N GLN A 62 -25.74 -23.31 39.66
CA GLN A 62 -25.34 -24.00 40.88
C GLN A 62 -24.45 -23.08 41.73
N GLY A 63 -24.97 -22.65 42.89
CA GLY A 63 -24.25 -21.73 43.78
C GLY A 63 -23.92 -20.40 43.08
N ASN A 64 -22.63 -20.10 42.95
CA ASN A 64 -22.11 -18.88 42.32
C ASN A 64 -21.79 -19.05 40.83
N GLU A 65 -22.18 -20.17 40.23
CA GLU A 65 -21.90 -20.50 38.84
C GLU A 65 -23.17 -20.69 38.01
N LEU A 66 -23.15 -20.23 36.76
CA LEU A 66 -24.14 -20.57 35.73
C LEU A 66 -23.43 -21.19 34.53
N VAL A 67 -23.84 -22.39 34.14
CA VAL A 67 -23.29 -23.15 33.03
C VAL A 67 -24.31 -23.24 31.91
N VAL A 68 -23.94 -22.76 30.73
CA VAL A 68 -24.65 -22.96 29.46
C VAL A 68 -23.92 -24.05 28.70
N THR A 69 -24.62 -25.15 28.40
CA THR A 69 -24.06 -26.25 27.60
C THR A 69 -24.78 -26.33 26.27
N GLN A 70 -24.02 -26.22 25.18
CA GLN A 70 -24.51 -26.28 23.81
C GLN A 70 -23.86 -27.48 23.09
N PRO A 71 -24.65 -28.46 22.60
CA PRO A 71 -24.11 -29.69 22.04
C PRO A 71 -23.47 -29.46 20.66
N GLY A 72 -22.45 -30.26 20.34
CA GLY A 72 -21.97 -30.46 18.97
C GLY A 72 -21.36 -29.24 18.25
N SER A 73 -20.77 -28.28 18.97
CA SER A 73 -20.19 -27.07 18.38
C SER A 73 -21.17 -26.28 17.48
N THR A 74 -22.47 -26.33 17.80
CA THR A 74 -23.50 -25.65 17.00
C THR A 74 -23.55 -24.15 17.25
N ARG A 75 -24.51 -23.47 16.62
CA ARG A 75 -24.91 -22.10 16.99
C ARG A 75 -26.19 -22.13 17.83
N GLY A 76 -26.36 -21.15 18.72
CA GLY A 76 -27.56 -21.02 19.54
C GLY A 76 -27.83 -19.58 19.95
N VAL A 77 -29.12 -19.24 20.06
CA VAL A 77 -29.59 -17.92 20.48
C VAL A 77 -30.40 -18.06 21.77
N ILE A 78 -30.02 -17.31 22.79
CA ILE A 78 -30.66 -17.28 24.11
C ILE A 78 -31.13 -15.86 24.39
N ASP A 79 -32.43 -15.70 24.61
CA ASP A 79 -32.99 -14.46 25.13
C ASP A 79 -32.95 -14.48 26.65
N TRP A 80 -32.59 -13.36 27.27
CA TRP A 80 -32.45 -13.17 28.70
C TRP A 80 -33.25 -11.95 29.16
N ASN A 81 -33.95 -12.05 30.29
CA ASN A 81 -34.53 -10.86 30.92
C ASN A 81 -33.41 -9.93 31.46
N ARG A 82 -32.35 -10.52 32.01
CA ARG A 82 -31.13 -9.80 32.43
C ARG A 82 -29.90 -10.69 32.30
N PHE A 83 -28.77 -10.08 31.95
CA PHE A 83 -27.49 -10.76 31.88
C PHE A 83 -26.42 -9.96 32.63
N SER A 84 -26.21 -10.28 33.92
CA SER A 84 -25.16 -9.66 34.75
C SER A 84 -24.46 -10.74 35.55
N ILE A 85 -23.16 -10.54 35.80
CA ILE A 85 -22.31 -11.45 36.56
C ILE A 85 -21.73 -10.65 37.72
N GLY A 86 -22.23 -10.90 38.92
CA GLY A 86 -21.77 -10.27 40.15
C GLY A 86 -20.33 -10.66 40.49
N LYS A 87 -19.69 -9.87 41.36
CA LYS A 87 -18.36 -10.18 41.88
C LYS A 87 -18.35 -11.55 42.56
N GLY A 88 -17.35 -12.37 42.25
CA GLY A 88 -17.21 -13.73 42.79
C GLY A 88 -18.04 -14.80 42.06
N ASN A 89 -18.87 -14.41 41.09
CA ASN A 89 -19.64 -15.34 40.27
C ASN A 89 -18.95 -15.64 38.94
N THR A 90 -19.32 -16.79 38.36
CA THR A 90 -18.81 -17.26 37.07
C THR A 90 -19.96 -17.69 36.15
N VAL A 91 -19.87 -17.32 34.87
CA VAL A 91 -20.69 -17.89 33.80
C VAL A 91 -19.79 -18.68 32.87
N ILE A 92 -20.16 -19.92 32.55
CA ILE A 92 -19.39 -20.81 31.68
C ILE A 92 -20.25 -21.21 30.48
N PHE A 93 -19.73 -21.01 29.27
CA PHE A 93 -20.30 -21.51 28.03
C PHE A 93 -19.47 -22.70 27.52
N ASN A 94 -20.04 -23.90 27.62
CA ASN A 94 -19.50 -25.12 27.03
C ASN A 94 -20.14 -25.30 25.66
N ASN A 95 -19.61 -24.62 24.64
CA ASN A 95 -20.18 -24.58 23.29
C ASN A 95 -19.23 -25.11 22.19
N GLY A 96 -18.16 -25.82 22.55
CA GLY A 96 -17.15 -26.31 21.62
C GLY A 96 -16.51 -25.17 20.84
N ASP A 97 -16.34 -25.34 19.52
CA ASP A 97 -15.96 -24.28 18.57
C ASP A 97 -17.18 -23.46 18.07
N GLY A 98 -18.36 -23.74 18.62
CA GLY A 98 -19.62 -23.12 18.25
C GLY A 98 -19.76 -21.67 18.71
N ALA A 99 -20.96 -21.11 18.52
CA ALA A 99 -21.26 -19.72 18.91
C ALA A 99 -22.59 -19.62 19.68
N THR A 100 -22.62 -18.79 20.72
CA THR A 100 -23.84 -18.53 21.48
C THR A 100 -24.14 -17.03 21.52
N LEU A 101 -25.29 -16.63 20.97
CA LEU A 101 -25.79 -15.26 21.04
C LEU A 101 -26.72 -15.11 22.24
N ASN A 102 -26.39 -14.19 23.13
CA ASN A 102 -27.14 -13.85 24.33
C ASN A 102 -27.74 -12.46 24.13
N ARG A 103 -29.07 -12.40 23.97
CA ARG A 103 -29.80 -11.14 23.78
C ARG A 103 -30.54 -10.78 25.05
N VAL A 104 -30.29 -9.59 25.58
CA VAL A 104 -31.03 -9.06 26.74
C VAL A 104 -32.26 -8.33 26.25
N THR A 105 -33.45 -8.79 26.68
CA THR A 105 -34.74 -8.20 26.31
C THR A 105 -35.35 -7.34 27.42
N GLY A 106 -34.81 -7.41 28.65
CA GLY A 106 -35.24 -6.57 29.77
C GLY A 106 -34.55 -5.20 29.82
N GLY A 107 -35.04 -4.33 30.70
CA GLY A 107 -34.62 -2.92 30.80
C GLY A 107 -33.40 -2.63 31.66
N SER A 108 -32.48 -3.60 31.86
CA SER A 108 -31.29 -3.41 32.70
C SER A 108 -29.98 -3.58 31.92
N PRO A 109 -28.95 -2.77 32.20
CA PRO A 109 -27.62 -2.93 31.60
C PRO A 109 -26.96 -4.23 32.06
N SER A 110 -26.08 -4.76 31.21
CA SER A 110 -25.27 -5.94 31.52
C SER A 110 -24.05 -5.53 32.33
N MET A 111 -23.96 -5.98 33.58
CA MET A 111 -22.85 -5.69 34.49
C MET A 111 -22.00 -6.95 34.69
N LEU A 112 -20.85 -7.04 34.01
CA LEU A 112 -19.91 -8.16 34.11
C LEU A 112 -18.80 -7.82 35.11
N LEU A 113 -19.06 -8.08 36.40
CA LEU A 113 -18.15 -7.84 37.52
C LEU A 113 -17.42 -9.12 37.99
N GLY A 114 -17.86 -10.29 37.54
CA GLY A 114 -17.25 -11.60 37.77
C GLY A 114 -16.58 -12.17 36.53
N LYS A 115 -16.63 -13.50 36.34
CA LYS A 115 -15.96 -14.20 35.23
C LYS A 115 -16.96 -14.70 34.19
N LEU A 116 -16.63 -14.54 32.91
CA LEU A 116 -17.30 -15.19 31.78
C LEU A 116 -16.26 -16.02 31.03
N ASN A 117 -16.45 -17.33 31.02
CA ASN A 117 -15.59 -18.27 30.31
C ASN A 117 -16.37 -18.95 29.17
N ALA A 118 -15.76 -19.15 28.02
CA ALA A 118 -16.35 -19.93 26.93
C ALA A 118 -15.31 -20.75 26.18
N THR A 119 -15.67 -21.96 25.77
CA THR A 119 -14.82 -22.76 24.87
C THR A 119 -14.80 -22.20 23.45
N GLY A 120 -15.93 -21.66 22.98
CA GLY A 120 -16.13 -21.11 21.65
C GLY A 120 -16.48 -19.63 21.69
N SER A 121 -17.40 -19.21 20.83
CA SER A 121 -17.76 -17.79 20.66
C SER A 121 -18.97 -17.39 21.52
N VAL A 122 -18.95 -16.17 22.07
CA VAL A 122 -20.05 -15.58 22.85
C VAL A 122 -20.37 -14.18 22.34
N TYR A 123 -21.62 -13.95 22.00
CA TYR A 123 -22.16 -12.64 21.65
C TYR A 123 -23.07 -12.20 22.79
N LEU A 124 -22.90 -10.98 23.28
CA LEU A 124 -23.74 -10.36 24.29
C LEU A 124 -24.32 -9.07 23.72
N ILE A 125 -25.61 -9.10 23.42
CA ILE A 125 -26.37 -7.99 22.87
C ILE A 125 -27.23 -7.42 23.99
N ASN A 126 -27.02 -6.14 24.34
CA ASN A 126 -27.85 -5.44 25.28
C ASN A 126 -28.00 -3.96 24.89
N PRO A 127 -29.17 -3.55 24.36
CA PRO A 127 -29.44 -2.14 24.04
C PRO A 127 -29.37 -1.18 25.23
N GLN A 128 -29.42 -1.67 26.47
CA GLN A 128 -29.30 -0.88 27.70
C GLN A 128 -27.83 -0.63 28.11
N GLY A 129 -26.86 -1.19 27.38
CA GLY A 129 -25.43 -1.04 27.64
C GLY A 129 -24.77 -2.28 28.24
N VAL A 130 -23.46 -2.35 28.08
CA VAL A 130 -22.61 -3.43 28.59
C VAL A 130 -21.41 -2.83 29.31
N LEU A 131 -21.20 -3.20 30.58
CA LEU A 131 -20.04 -2.83 31.38
C LEU A 131 -19.27 -4.07 31.81
N ILE A 132 -17.98 -4.13 31.48
CA ILE A 132 -17.02 -5.05 32.09
C ILE A 132 -16.32 -4.27 33.21
N GLY A 133 -16.54 -4.66 34.47
CA GLY A 133 -15.99 -3.95 35.63
C GLY A 133 -14.48 -4.19 35.82
N PRO A 134 -13.81 -3.46 36.74
CA PRO A 134 -12.36 -3.59 36.95
C PRO A 134 -11.87 -4.98 37.38
N GLN A 135 -12.76 -5.79 37.97
CA GLN A 135 -12.49 -7.19 38.33
C GLN A 135 -13.15 -8.19 37.36
N GLY A 136 -13.86 -7.68 36.36
CA GLY A 136 -14.51 -8.46 35.33
C GLY A 136 -13.47 -9.11 34.41
N VAL A 137 -13.65 -10.39 34.15
CA VAL A 137 -12.79 -11.16 33.24
C VAL A 137 -13.67 -11.89 32.25
N VAL A 138 -13.43 -11.65 30.96
CA VAL A 138 -14.04 -12.38 29.86
C VAL A 138 -12.95 -13.17 29.15
N THR A 139 -13.12 -14.47 29.00
CA THR A 139 -12.18 -15.35 28.31
C THR A 139 -12.94 -16.31 27.40
N THR A 140 -12.63 -16.28 26.11
CA THR A 140 -13.29 -17.08 25.08
C THR A 140 -12.26 -17.82 24.23
N GLY A 141 -12.54 -19.05 23.81
CA GLY A 141 -11.70 -19.74 22.83
C GLY A 141 -11.96 -19.27 21.40
N GLY A 142 -13.21 -18.91 21.08
CA GLY A 142 -13.64 -18.26 19.84
C GLY A 142 -13.84 -16.75 20.02
N ARG A 143 -14.76 -16.15 19.26
CA ARG A 143 -15.00 -14.69 19.28
C ARG A 143 -15.80 -14.24 20.51
N PHE A 144 -15.44 -13.09 21.10
CA PHE A 144 -16.32 -12.36 22.00
C PHE A 144 -16.89 -11.11 21.32
N VAL A 145 -18.21 -10.91 21.39
CA VAL A 145 -18.88 -9.69 20.91
C VAL A 145 -19.70 -9.07 22.03
N ALA A 146 -19.48 -7.79 22.32
CA ALA A 146 -20.37 -6.99 23.17
C ALA A 146 -20.99 -5.87 22.31
N SER A 147 -22.33 -5.82 22.24
CA SER A 147 -23.03 -4.87 21.38
C SER A 147 -24.21 -4.21 22.06
N THR A 148 -24.40 -2.90 21.84
CA THR A 148 -25.69 -2.22 22.11
C THR A 148 -26.64 -2.23 20.91
N LEU A 149 -26.17 -2.69 19.76
CA LEU A 149 -26.95 -2.88 18.55
C LEU A 149 -27.42 -4.33 18.44
N ASP A 150 -28.60 -4.55 17.87
CA ASP A 150 -29.15 -5.89 17.66
C ASP A 150 -28.80 -6.46 16.28
N THR A 151 -28.84 -7.77 16.14
CA THR A 151 -28.65 -8.48 14.88
C THR A 151 -29.67 -9.61 14.74
N ASP A 152 -29.94 -10.05 13.52
CA ASP A 152 -30.98 -11.04 13.26
C ASP A 152 -30.54 -12.48 13.57
N ASN A 153 -31.50 -13.31 13.98
CA ASN A 153 -31.23 -14.70 14.36
C ASN A 153 -30.88 -15.58 13.15
N ALA A 154 -31.46 -15.32 11.97
CA ALA A 154 -31.32 -16.20 10.82
C ALA A 154 -29.88 -16.15 10.28
N SER A 155 -29.33 -14.95 10.08
CA SER A 155 -27.95 -14.73 9.66
C SER A 155 -26.97 -15.31 10.68
N PHE A 156 -27.23 -15.12 11.98
CA PHE A 156 -26.41 -15.70 13.04
C PHE A 156 -26.40 -17.22 12.99
N MET A 157 -27.57 -17.86 12.90
CA MET A 157 -27.68 -19.32 12.86
C MET A 157 -27.06 -19.92 11.59
N ASN A 158 -27.13 -19.20 10.48
CA ASN A 158 -26.50 -19.60 9.20
C ASN A 158 -24.99 -19.35 9.16
N GLY A 159 -24.41 -18.68 10.15
CA GLY A 159 -23.00 -18.27 10.13
C GLY A 159 -22.66 -17.33 8.97
N SER A 160 -23.64 -16.55 8.52
CA SER A 160 -23.48 -15.55 7.46
C SER A 160 -23.01 -14.21 8.03
N ALA A 161 -22.71 -13.24 7.16
CA ALA A 161 -22.38 -11.88 7.60
C ALA A 161 -23.50 -11.30 8.47
N LEU A 162 -23.12 -10.59 9.55
CA LEU A 162 -24.05 -10.04 10.53
C LEU A 162 -24.16 -8.53 10.36
N THR A 163 -25.38 -8.03 10.19
CA THR A 163 -25.64 -6.60 10.32
C THR A 163 -26.13 -6.31 11.72
N PHE A 164 -25.36 -5.54 12.46
CA PHE A 164 -25.76 -4.95 13.74
C PHE A 164 -26.43 -3.60 13.48
N SER A 165 -27.61 -3.38 14.04
CA SER A 165 -28.34 -2.12 13.86
C SER A 165 -29.14 -1.74 15.11
N GLY A 166 -29.34 -0.44 15.29
CA GLY A 166 -30.06 0.09 16.45
C GLY A 166 -29.72 1.55 16.74
N GLY A 167 -30.56 2.20 17.55
CA GLY A 167 -30.43 3.59 17.96
C GLY A 167 -30.14 3.76 19.45
N SER A 168 -29.48 2.78 20.09
CA SER A 168 -29.18 2.86 21.53
C SER A 168 -28.27 4.05 21.85
N ASP A 169 -28.64 4.84 22.87
CA ASP A 169 -27.79 5.91 23.42
C ASP A 169 -26.86 5.40 24.53
N HIS A 170 -26.84 4.08 24.78
CA HIS A 170 -25.98 3.45 25.77
C HIS A 170 -24.64 3.00 25.19
N ARG A 171 -23.71 2.68 26.09
CA ARG A 171 -22.30 2.42 25.79
C ARG A 171 -21.92 0.96 25.99
N VAL A 172 -20.83 0.58 25.33
CA VAL A 172 -20.01 -0.55 25.76
C VAL A 172 -18.78 0.00 26.47
N VAL A 173 -18.57 -0.40 27.72
CA VAL A 173 -17.46 0.07 28.56
C VAL A 173 -16.65 -1.12 29.07
N ASN A 174 -15.36 -1.13 28.81
CA ASN A 174 -14.41 -2.08 29.38
C ASN A 174 -13.48 -1.41 30.40
N LEU A 175 -13.60 -1.81 31.66
CA LEU A 175 -12.66 -1.48 32.74
C LEU A 175 -11.81 -2.69 33.17
N GLY A 176 -12.14 -3.90 32.68
CA GLY A 176 -11.56 -5.16 33.11
C GLY A 176 -10.68 -5.80 32.04
N ASN A 177 -10.68 -7.13 31.99
CA ASN A 177 -9.88 -7.90 31.04
C ASN A 177 -10.78 -8.69 30.09
N ILE A 178 -10.60 -8.49 28.79
CA ILE A 178 -11.27 -9.25 27.73
C ILE A 178 -10.20 -9.99 26.93
N GLY A 179 -10.35 -11.30 26.80
CA GLY A 179 -9.43 -12.18 26.06
C GLY A 179 -10.16 -13.14 25.13
N SER A 180 -9.65 -13.26 23.90
CA SER A 180 -9.96 -14.36 22.99
C SER A 180 -8.68 -15.09 22.60
N THR A 181 -8.64 -16.41 22.75
CA THR A 181 -7.42 -17.19 22.48
C THR A 181 -7.19 -17.42 20.99
N ASN A 182 -8.22 -17.83 20.25
CA ASN A 182 -8.12 -18.17 18.82
C ASN A 182 -9.12 -17.40 17.94
N GLY A 183 -9.85 -16.44 18.51
CA GLY A 183 -10.83 -15.64 17.80
C GLY A 183 -10.63 -14.15 18.05
N ASP A 184 -11.72 -13.41 17.89
CA ASP A 184 -11.71 -11.96 17.86
C ASP A 184 -12.39 -11.37 19.11
N VAL A 185 -12.15 -10.09 19.37
CA VAL A 185 -12.90 -9.29 20.35
C VAL A 185 -13.54 -8.11 19.63
N LEU A 186 -14.87 -8.03 19.64
CA LEU A 186 -15.63 -6.96 18.99
C LEU A 186 -16.46 -6.18 20.00
N LEU A 187 -16.28 -4.86 20.04
CA LEU A 187 -17.07 -3.95 20.85
C LEU A 187 -17.87 -3.01 19.94
N ILE A 188 -19.19 -3.05 20.01
CA ILE A 188 -20.07 -2.36 19.06
C ILE A 188 -21.08 -1.49 19.81
N ALA A 189 -21.19 -0.21 19.45
CA ALA A 189 -22.22 0.66 20.01
C ALA A 189 -22.74 1.67 18.99
N ALA A 190 -23.94 2.20 19.19
CA ALA A 190 -24.46 3.25 18.31
C ALA A 190 -23.72 4.58 18.52
N LYS A 191 -23.35 4.91 19.76
CA LYS A 191 -22.83 6.24 20.14
C LYS A 191 -21.42 6.23 20.71
N GLU A 192 -21.09 5.31 21.61
CA GLU A 192 -19.79 5.38 22.29
C GLU A 192 -19.32 4.01 22.81
N VAL A 193 -18.03 3.73 22.57
CA VAL A 193 -17.31 2.60 23.18
C VAL A 193 -16.11 3.15 23.94
N ASP A 194 -15.98 2.73 25.19
CA ASP A 194 -14.90 3.14 26.09
C ASP A 194 -14.06 1.91 26.51
N ASN A 195 -12.77 1.89 26.19
CA ASN A 195 -11.81 0.92 26.71
C ASN A 195 -10.79 1.59 27.62
N TYR A 196 -10.92 1.33 28.93
CA TYR A 196 -9.96 1.71 29.96
C TYR A 196 -9.20 0.49 30.52
N GLY A 197 -9.62 -0.73 30.15
CA GLY A 197 -9.04 -2.00 30.61
C GLY A 197 -8.07 -2.63 29.60
N ASN A 198 -8.06 -3.96 29.53
CA ASN A 198 -7.26 -4.72 28.57
C ASN A 198 -8.15 -5.50 27.59
N VAL A 199 -7.77 -5.47 26.32
CA VAL A 199 -8.33 -6.32 25.25
C VAL A 199 -7.20 -7.12 24.62
N SER A 200 -7.35 -8.44 24.54
CA SER A 200 -6.33 -9.34 23.98
C SER A 200 -6.94 -10.35 22.99
N ALA A 201 -6.41 -10.40 21.77
CA ALA A 201 -6.78 -11.35 20.71
C ALA A 201 -5.54 -11.75 19.88
N PRO A 202 -4.54 -12.43 20.47
CA PRO A 202 -3.22 -12.62 19.86
C PRO A 202 -3.22 -13.35 18.52
N ASN A 203 -4.23 -14.19 18.25
CA ASN A 203 -4.37 -14.93 16.99
C ASN A 203 -5.51 -14.39 16.09
N GLY A 204 -6.23 -13.36 16.53
CA GLY A 204 -7.40 -12.81 15.85
C GLY A 204 -7.38 -11.29 15.82
N THR A 205 -8.56 -10.68 15.77
CA THR A 205 -8.71 -9.23 15.67
C THR A 205 -9.29 -8.61 16.95
N ALA A 206 -8.90 -7.38 17.25
CA ALA A 206 -9.57 -6.53 18.24
C ALA A 206 -10.22 -5.35 17.51
N GLU A 207 -11.54 -5.34 17.45
CA GLU A 207 -12.28 -4.41 16.60
C GLU A 207 -13.36 -3.65 17.37
N VAL A 208 -13.45 -2.34 17.12
CA VAL A 208 -14.42 -1.44 17.77
C VAL A 208 -15.19 -0.67 16.71
N GLY A 209 -16.51 -0.81 16.70
CA GLY A 209 -17.41 -0.18 15.73
C GLY A 209 -18.42 0.74 16.38
N VAL A 210 -18.41 2.01 15.99
CA VAL A 210 -19.36 3.02 16.46
C VAL A 210 -20.17 3.59 15.30
N GLY A 211 -21.46 3.29 15.29
CA GLY A 211 -22.41 3.73 14.27
C GLY A 211 -23.77 3.07 14.44
N THR A 212 -24.82 3.59 13.79
CA THR A 212 -26.18 3.03 13.93
C THR A 212 -26.41 1.74 13.13
N LYS A 213 -25.48 1.42 12.22
CA LYS A 213 -25.44 0.20 11.44
C LYS A 213 -23.99 -0.23 11.20
N VAL A 214 -23.65 -1.45 11.62
CA VAL A 214 -22.31 -2.02 11.52
C VAL A 214 -22.42 -3.41 10.88
N LEU A 215 -21.72 -3.61 9.77
CA LEU A 215 -21.59 -4.93 9.14
C LEU A 215 -20.38 -5.66 9.74
N LEU A 216 -20.57 -6.91 10.10
CA LEU A 216 -19.53 -7.86 10.47
C LEU A 216 -19.45 -8.96 9.41
N GLN A 217 -18.31 -9.05 8.75
CA GLN A 217 -18.00 -10.04 7.73
C GLN A 217 -16.67 -10.71 8.07
N ASP A 218 -16.68 -12.03 8.18
CA ASP A 218 -15.47 -12.78 8.52
C ASP A 218 -14.42 -12.64 7.42
N SER A 219 -13.18 -12.40 7.84
CA SER A 219 -12.02 -12.28 6.96
C SER A 219 -10.81 -12.93 7.61
N SER A 220 -10.06 -13.71 6.84
CA SER A 220 -8.83 -14.38 7.29
C SER A 220 -7.60 -13.47 7.22
N SER A 221 -7.67 -12.35 6.50
CA SER A 221 -6.51 -11.48 6.23
C SER A 221 -6.76 -10.00 6.47
N SER A 222 -7.99 -9.56 6.76
CA SER A 222 -8.32 -8.14 6.93
C SER A 222 -9.27 -7.91 8.12
N ARG A 223 -9.57 -6.63 8.37
CA ARG A 223 -10.61 -6.19 9.32
C ARG A 223 -11.96 -6.79 8.95
N GLN A 224 -12.81 -6.97 9.95
CA GLN A 224 -14.08 -7.68 9.81
C GLN A 224 -15.30 -6.77 10.00
N ILE A 225 -15.16 -5.65 10.72
CA ILE A 225 -16.22 -4.66 10.89
C ILE A 225 -16.17 -3.56 9.82
N PHE A 226 -17.35 -3.10 9.42
CA PHE A 226 -17.55 -1.95 8.54
C PHE A 226 -18.72 -1.12 9.05
N VAL A 227 -18.47 0.11 9.49
CA VAL A 227 -19.52 1.04 9.91
C VAL A 227 -20.21 1.62 8.67
N GLN A 228 -21.49 1.32 8.48
CA GLN A 228 -22.25 1.70 7.28
C GLN A 228 -22.96 3.03 7.40
N THR A 229 -23.33 3.43 8.62
CA THR A 229 -24.04 4.69 8.88
C THR A 229 -23.38 5.44 10.02
N ALA A 230 -22.92 6.66 9.71
CA ALA A 230 -22.34 7.57 10.68
C ALA A 230 -23.32 7.88 11.82
N SER A 231 -22.80 8.03 13.03
CA SER A 231 -23.57 8.46 14.20
C SER A 231 -23.05 9.72 14.86
N GLY A 232 -21.87 10.22 14.42
CA GLY A 232 -21.11 11.27 15.11
C GLY A 232 -20.53 10.82 16.46
N GLY A 233 -20.47 9.50 16.70
CA GLY A 233 -20.09 8.90 17.98
C GLY A 233 -18.60 8.97 18.31
N ALA A 234 -18.19 8.27 19.37
CA ALA A 234 -16.80 8.27 19.82
C ALA A 234 -16.27 6.89 20.23
N ILE A 235 -14.98 6.67 20.00
CA ILE A 235 -14.21 5.57 20.59
C ILE A 235 -13.17 6.19 21.51
N VAL A 236 -13.21 5.85 22.80
CA VAL A 236 -12.20 6.27 23.77
C VAL A 236 -11.38 5.07 24.18
N ASN A 237 -10.10 5.06 23.83
CA ASN A 237 -9.16 4.01 24.22
C ASN A 237 -8.00 4.59 25.04
N THR A 238 -8.02 4.33 26.34
CA THR A 238 -6.89 4.61 27.24
C THR A 238 -6.28 3.33 27.84
N GLY A 239 -6.93 2.20 27.61
CA GLY A 239 -6.45 0.87 27.98
C GLY A 239 -5.57 0.24 26.91
N ALA A 240 -5.06 -0.96 27.20
CA ALA A 240 -4.24 -1.72 26.24
C ALA A 240 -5.13 -2.53 25.29
N VAL A 241 -4.74 -2.56 24.02
CA VAL A 241 -5.32 -3.44 22.99
C VAL A 241 -4.20 -4.18 22.29
N GLU A 242 -4.20 -5.51 22.40
CA GLU A 242 -3.17 -6.37 21.83
C GLU A 242 -3.81 -7.46 20.96
N ALA A 243 -3.53 -7.47 19.66
CA ALA A 243 -4.12 -8.43 18.72
C ALA A 243 -3.19 -8.73 17.54
N ALA A 244 -3.57 -9.66 16.66
CA ALA A 244 -2.89 -9.78 15.37
C ALA A 244 -3.18 -8.55 14.50
N GLN A 245 -4.45 -8.12 14.50
CA GLN A 245 -4.91 -6.91 13.83
C GLN A 245 -5.87 -6.11 14.72
N VAL A 246 -5.84 -4.79 14.62
CA VAL A 246 -6.67 -3.87 15.40
C VAL A 246 -7.45 -2.96 14.46
N SER A 247 -8.76 -2.79 14.66
CA SER A 247 -9.57 -1.85 13.87
C SER A 247 -10.49 -1.01 14.75
N LEU A 248 -10.35 0.31 14.72
CA LEU A 248 -11.25 1.25 15.39
C LEU A 248 -11.97 2.07 14.32
N GLN A 249 -13.31 2.01 14.30
CA GLN A 249 -14.13 2.70 13.30
C GLN A 249 -15.25 3.52 13.94
N ALA A 250 -15.22 4.83 13.73
CA ALA A 250 -16.26 5.78 14.17
C ALA A 250 -16.51 6.80 13.04
N VAL A 251 -17.27 6.39 12.01
CA VAL A 251 -17.49 7.20 10.80
C VAL A 251 -18.21 8.51 11.14
N ASP A 252 -17.62 9.62 10.67
CA ASP A 252 -17.86 11.02 11.01
C ASP A 252 -17.89 11.31 12.52
N GLY A 253 -17.23 10.46 13.30
CA GLY A 253 -17.09 10.54 14.74
C GLY A 253 -15.64 10.80 15.17
N ASN A 254 -15.33 10.46 16.43
CA ASN A 254 -14.03 10.74 17.04
C ASN A 254 -13.37 9.47 17.57
N ILE A 255 -12.08 9.28 17.30
CA ILE A 255 -11.25 8.25 17.94
C ILE A 255 -10.22 8.94 18.83
N TYR A 256 -10.21 8.57 20.11
CA TYR A 256 -9.26 9.05 21.11
C TYR A 256 -8.37 7.88 21.56
N ALA A 257 -7.12 7.81 21.09
CA ALA A 257 -6.13 6.81 21.53
C ALA A 257 -5.13 7.48 22.49
N LEU A 258 -5.46 7.47 23.79
CA LEU A 258 -4.91 8.41 24.76
C LEU A 258 -3.88 7.84 25.75
N ALA A 259 -3.45 6.57 25.63
CA ALA A 259 -2.66 5.92 26.68
C ALA A 259 -1.17 6.34 26.72
N GLY A 260 -0.91 7.63 26.96
CA GLY A 260 0.39 8.16 27.41
C GLY A 260 1.64 7.57 26.73
N ASN A 261 2.64 7.16 27.52
CA ASN A 261 3.93 6.67 27.00
C ASN A 261 3.96 5.17 26.67
N ALA A 262 2.85 4.44 26.86
CA ALA A 262 2.76 3.02 26.55
C ALA A 262 2.13 2.79 25.16
N ASP A 263 2.34 1.62 24.58
CA ASP A 263 1.65 1.23 23.35
C ASP A 263 0.17 1.06 23.66
N VAL A 264 -0.64 1.97 23.12
CA VAL A 264 -2.09 2.01 23.32
C VAL A 264 -2.76 0.92 22.49
N LEU A 265 -2.23 0.70 21.29
CA LEU A 265 -2.68 -0.29 20.32
C LEU A 265 -1.44 -1.03 19.80
N ARG A 266 -1.42 -2.36 19.96
CA ARG A 266 -0.33 -3.23 19.53
C ARG A 266 -0.87 -4.34 18.62
N ALA A 267 -0.53 -4.26 17.34
CA ALA A 267 -0.77 -5.31 16.36
C ALA A 267 0.50 -6.14 16.15
N THR A 268 0.43 -7.45 16.38
CA THR A 268 1.54 -8.38 16.11
C THR A 268 1.03 -9.53 15.28
N GLY A 269 1.35 -9.50 13.99
CA GLY A 269 0.89 -10.47 13.00
C GLY A 269 1.26 -11.91 13.35
N THR A 270 0.58 -12.84 12.67
CA THR A 270 0.81 -14.28 12.75
C THR A 270 1.39 -14.78 11.42
N ALA A 271 1.57 -16.11 11.27
CA ALA A 271 1.98 -16.68 9.99
C ALA A 271 0.97 -16.44 8.84
N VAL A 272 -0.29 -16.12 9.18
CA VAL A 272 -1.39 -15.97 8.21
C VAL A 272 -2.04 -14.58 8.19
N ARG A 273 -1.67 -13.70 9.14
CA ARG A 273 -2.15 -12.30 9.24
C ARG A 273 -0.96 -11.36 9.42
N ASP A 274 -0.93 -10.27 8.67
CA ASP A 274 0.00 -9.17 8.91
C ASP A 274 -0.32 -8.45 10.23
N GLY A 275 0.67 -7.73 10.76
CA GLY A 275 0.42 -6.82 11.87
C GLY A 275 -0.18 -5.52 11.35
N HIS A 276 -1.45 -5.27 11.64
CA HIS A 276 -2.16 -4.12 11.07
C HIS A 276 -3.01 -3.36 12.10
N VAL A 277 -2.96 -2.02 12.07
CA VAL A 277 -3.89 -1.13 12.80
C VAL A 277 -4.66 -0.22 11.84
N TRP A 278 -5.99 -0.25 11.89
CA TRP A 278 -6.86 0.70 11.18
C TRP A 278 -7.53 1.68 12.15
N LEU A 279 -7.41 2.98 11.88
CA LEU A 279 -8.19 4.04 12.52
C LEU A 279 -9.04 4.75 11.47
N VAL A 280 -10.36 4.56 11.50
CA VAL A 280 -11.27 5.07 10.47
C VAL A 280 -12.34 5.95 11.09
N THR A 281 -12.30 7.24 10.77
CA THR A 281 -13.38 8.18 11.07
C THR A 281 -13.95 8.83 9.82
N GLY A 282 -13.29 8.72 8.67
CA GLY A 282 -13.73 9.34 7.43
C GLY A 282 -13.66 10.87 7.47
N PRO A 283 -14.08 11.56 6.39
CA PRO A 283 -13.75 12.96 6.13
C PRO A 283 -14.38 13.96 7.11
N GLY A 284 -15.47 13.60 7.80
CA GLY A 284 -16.09 14.45 8.83
C GLY A 284 -15.58 14.21 10.25
N GLY A 285 -14.76 13.18 10.46
CA GLY A 285 -14.31 12.74 11.79
C GLY A 285 -12.92 13.20 12.19
N GLN A 286 -12.49 12.80 13.39
CA GLN A 286 -11.17 13.15 13.93
C GLN A 286 -10.51 11.98 14.65
N VAL A 287 -9.20 11.82 14.45
CA VAL A 287 -8.33 10.95 15.25
C VAL A 287 -7.42 11.82 16.13
N ILE A 288 -7.43 11.56 17.44
CA ILE A 288 -6.55 12.18 18.43
C ILE A 288 -5.65 11.11 19.03
N LEU A 289 -4.34 11.26 18.85
CA LEU A 289 -3.33 10.39 19.43
C LEU A 289 -2.60 11.08 20.57
N ALA A 290 -2.57 10.43 21.73
CA ALA A 290 -1.71 10.85 22.84
C ALA A 290 -0.72 9.76 23.28
N GLY A 291 -0.83 8.54 22.74
CA GLY A 291 0.13 7.48 22.98
C GLY A 291 0.59 6.74 21.73
N ASN A 292 1.41 5.72 21.93
CA ASN A 292 2.09 5.02 20.84
C ASN A 292 1.17 3.99 20.18
N ILE A 293 1.38 3.79 18.87
CA ILE A 293 0.78 2.68 18.11
C ILE A 293 1.93 1.84 17.57
N ALA A 294 1.84 0.52 17.73
CA ALA A 294 2.83 -0.41 17.22
C ALA A 294 2.17 -1.46 16.31
N ALA A 295 2.77 -1.69 15.14
CA ALA A 295 2.37 -2.74 14.21
C ALA A 295 3.62 -3.51 13.73
N LYS A 296 3.62 -4.83 13.90
CA LYS A 296 4.73 -5.71 13.50
C LYS A 296 4.21 -7.00 12.88
N ASN A 297 4.88 -7.49 11.85
CA ASN A 297 4.63 -8.82 11.29
C ASN A 297 5.22 -9.92 12.17
N ALA A 298 4.83 -11.17 11.91
CA ALA A 298 5.29 -12.34 12.67
C ALA A 298 6.82 -12.54 12.60
N ASP A 299 7.46 -12.11 11.51
CA ASP A 299 8.91 -12.16 11.32
C ASP A 299 9.66 -11.02 12.04
N GLY A 300 8.94 -10.16 12.77
CA GLY A 300 9.47 -9.01 13.47
C GLY A 300 9.70 -7.77 12.61
N LYS A 301 9.50 -7.86 11.28
CA LYS A 301 9.50 -6.66 10.42
C LYS A 301 8.31 -5.77 10.77
N GLY A 302 8.42 -4.50 10.41
CA GLY A 302 7.34 -3.54 10.64
C GLY A 302 6.06 -3.93 9.88
N GLY A 303 4.92 -3.80 10.56
CA GLY A 303 3.57 -3.97 10.00
C GLY A 303 3.05 -2.66 9.41
N THR A 304 1.73 -2.52 9.32
CA THR A 304 1.06 -1.36 8.70
C THR A 304 0.12 -0.65 9.67
N VAL A 305 0.09 0.68 9.59
CA VAL A 305 -0.94 1.50 10.24
C VAL A 305 -1.63 2.35 9.19
N ASP A 306 -2.95 2.20 9.06
CA ASP A 306 -3.79 2.98 8.16
C ASP A 306 -4.69 3.92 8.97
N MET A 307 -4.68 5.20 8.63
CA MET A 307 -5.56 6.21 9.20
C MET A 307 -6.38 6.89 8.10
N ASP A 308 -7.70 6.85 8.20
CA ASP A 308 -8.63 7.56 7.31
C ASP A 308 -9.50 8.49 8.16
N THR A 309 -9.24 9.79 8.11
CA THR A 309 -9.81 10.76 9.05
C THR A 309 -9.94 12.15 8.45
N GLY A 310 -10.93 12.93 8.92
CA GLY A 310 -11.11 14.33 8.53
C GLY A 310 -10.04 15.24 9.12
N LEU A 311 -9.64 14.96 10.36
CA LEU A 311 -8.59 15.68 11.08
C LEU A 311 -7.72 14.71 11.87
N PHE A 312 -6.44 15.01 11.93
CA PHE A 312 -5.46 14.23 12.68
C PHE A 312 -4.68 15.13 13.63
N THR A 313 -4.70 14.80 14.92
CA THR A 313 -4.12 15.66 15.97
C THR A 313 -3.32 14.83 16.97
N PHE A 314 -2.19 15.38 17.39
CA PHE A 314 -1.38 14.82 18.46
C PHE A 314 -1.55 15.61 19.75
N TRP A 315 -1.77 14.91 20.86
CA TRP A 315 -1.79 15.48 22.19
C TRP A 315 -0.52 15.09 22.94
N GLY A 316 0.26 16.10 23.30
CA GLY A 316 1.54 15.91 23.98
C GLY A 316 2.71 15.63 23.04
N ASP A 317 3.90 15.56 23.62
CA ASP A 317 5.17 15.50 22.87
C ASP A 317 5.69 14.09 22.62
N PHE A 318 4.92 13.03 22.91
CA PHE A 318 5.44 11.65 22.96
C PHE A 318 4.91 10.69 21.89
N ALA A 319 3.67 10.89 21.42
CA ALA A 319 3.02 9.95 20.50
C ALA A 319 3.86 9.72 19.24
N LYS A 320 3.99 8.45 18.86
CA LYS A 320 4.65 7.97 17.63
C LYS A 320 3.97 6.71 17.12
N VAL A 321 4.21 6.40 15.85
CA VAL A 321 3.87 5.12 15.24
C VAL A 321 5.15 4.33 15.03
N VAL A 322 5.14 3.06 15.44
CA VAL A 322 6.25 2.11 15.23
C VAL A 322 5.74 0.99 14.32
N ALA A 323 5.98 1.13 13.03
CA ALA A 323 5.53 0.22 11.99
C ALA A 323 6.55 0.19 10.83
N GLY A 324 6.29 -0.61 9.80
CA GLY A 324 7.03 -0.54 8.55
C GLY A 324 6.50 0.61 7.69
N GLN A 325 5.17 0.74 7.67
CA GLN A 325 4.45 1.74 6.90
C GLN A 325 3.34 2.38 7.74
N TRP A 326 3.21 3.69 7.60
CA TRP A 326 2.10 4.47 8.15
C TRP A 326 1.44 5.29 7.04
N ASN A 327 0.20 4.93 6.70
CA ASN A 327 -0.61 5.64 5.72
C ASN A 327 -1.62 6.55 6.42
N VAL A 328 -1.73 7.79 5.96
CA VAL A 328 -2.71 8.76 6.45
C VAL A 328 -3.48 9.33 5.27
N THR A 329 -4.80 9.17 5.28
CA THR A 329 -5.72 9.75 4.30
C THR A 329 -6.61 10.78 4.99
N LEU A 330 -6.68 11.99 4.44
CA LEU A 330 -7.47 13.08 4.99
C LEU A 330 -7.89 14.12 3.92
N PRO A 331 -8.83 15.03 4.16
CA PRO A 331 -9.24 16.01 3.15
C PRO A 331 -8.17 17.04 2.76
N ALA A 332 -7.44 17.58 3.73
CA ALA A 332 -6.35 18.56 3.58
C ALA A 332 -5.56 18.62 4.90
N TYR A 333 -4.32 19.10 4.90
CA TYR A 333 -3.51 19.15 6.13
C TYR A 333 -2.57 20.35 6.23
N THR A 334 -2.39 20.84 7.45
CA THR A 334 -1.32 21.78 7.80
C THR A 334 -0.57 21.20 8.99
N PHE A 335 0.75 21.03 8.85
CA PHE A 335 1.60 20.50 9.92
C PHE A 335 1.69 21.50 11.08
N ASP A 336 1.27 21.05 12.26
CA ASP A 336 1.64 21.69 13.52
C ASP A 336 2.93 21.06 14.10
N ASN A 337 3.43 21.67 15.18
CA ASN A 337 4.66 21.24 15.82
C ASN A 337 4.54 19.83 16.43
N GLY A 338 3.35 19.42 16.87
CA GLY A 338 3.11 18.07 17.40
C GLY A 338 3.23 17.00 16.33
N ALA A 339 2.63 17.26 15.17
CA ALA A 339 2.68 16.38 14.01
C ALA A 339 4.10 16.22 13.45
N ALA A 340 4.81 17.34 13.25
CA ALA A 340 6.18 17.31 12.76
C ALA A 340 7.12 16.48 13.66
N ARG A 341 7.00 16.65 14.98
CA ARG A 341 7.77 15.87 15.97
C ARG A 341 7.40 14.40 15.98
N SER A 342 6.11 14.06 15.85
CA SER A 342 5.67 12.67 15.82
C SER A 342 6.17 11.95 14.56
N PHE A 343 6.12 12.62 13.42
CA PHE A 343 6.63 12.09 12.14
C PHE A 343 8.14 11.84 12.23
N ALA A 344 8.90 12.83 12.71
CA ALA A 344 10.34 12.69 12.90
C ALA A 344 10.70 11.50 13.82
N ARG A 345 9.99 11.33 14.95
CA ARG A 345 10.20 10.17 15.84
C ARG A 345 9.87 8.84 15.17
N SER A 346 8.73 8.77 14.49
CA SER A 346 8.26 7.54 13.83
C SER A 346 9.25 7.11 12.74
N MET A 347 9.77 8.05 11.95
CA MET A 347 10.78 7.79 10.92
C MET A 347 12.15 7.43 11.49
N ASN A 348 12.57 8.03 12.62
CA ASN A 348 13.79 7.62 13.31
C ASN A 348 13.70 6.20 13.89
N ASP A 349 12.49 5.71 14.16
CA ASP A 349 12.22 4.32 14.53
C ASP A 349 12.03 3.37 13.32
N GLY A 350 12.19 3.88 12.10
CA GLY A 350 12.12 3.09 10.86
C GLY A 350 10.75 3.04 10.17
N THR A 351 9.76 3.82 10.64
CA THR A 351 8.43 3.87 10.03
C THR A 351 8.42 4.81 8.84
N SER A 352 8.21 4.29 7.62
CA SER A 352 7.96 5.14 6.45
C SER A 352 6.54 5.69 6.49
N ILE A 353 6.36 6.94 6.07
CA ILE A 353 5.08 7.65 6.18
C ILE A 353 4.60 8.08 4.79
N SER A 354 3.36 7.74 4.45
CA SER A 354 2.66 8.25 3.27
C SER A 354 1.39 8.98 3.69
N MET A 355 1.35 10.29 3.46
CA MET A 355 0.17 11.12 3.68
C MET A 355 -0.46 11.45 2.34
N THR A 356 -1.76 11.21 2.19
CA THR A 356 -2.52 11.53 0.99
C THR A 356 -3.70 12.40 1.34
N THR A 357 -3.85 13.56 0.68
CA THR A 357 -5.06 14.36 0.82
C THR A 357 -6.04 14.12 -0.33
N THR A 358 -7.34 14.32 -0.09
CA THR A 358 -8.41 13.97 -1.05
C THR A 358 -9.22 15.17 -1.56
N GLY A 359 -9.16 16.33 -0.90
CA GLY A 359 -10.07 17.45 -1.18
C GLY A 359 -11.53 17.18 -0.79
N ALA A 360 -11.81 16.07 -0.10
CA ALA A 360 -13.16 15.71 0.33
C ALA A 360 -13.78 16.79 1.24
N ALA A 361 -15.10 16.76 1.38
CA ALA A 361 -15.86 17.74 2.18
C ALA A 361 -15.58 19.21 1.79
N GLY A 362 -15.26 19.47 0.51
CA GLY A 362 -15.01 20.83 -0.01
C GLY A 362 -13.72 21.47 0.51
N ARG A 363 -12.78 20.67 1.02
CA ARG A 363 -11.46 21.14 1.47
C ARG A 363 -10.53 21.33 0.28
N SER A 364 -9.49 22.13 0.44
CA SER A 364 -8.62 22.51 -0.67
C SER A 364 -7.85 21.33 -1.30
N GLY A 365 -7.65 20.25 -0.53
CA GLY A 365 -6.78 19.15 -0.98
C GLY A 365 -5.30 19.45 -0.81
N ASP A 366 -4.91 20.55 -0.15
CA ASP A 366 -3.51 20.91 0.00
C ASP A 366 -2.85 20.25 1.23
N ILE A 367 -1.52 20.14 1.17
CA ILE A 367 -0.64 19.84 2.30
C ILE A 367 0.29 21.03 2.53
N ASN A 368 0.23 21.66 3.71
CA ASN A 368 1.08 22.78 4.09
C ASN A 368 2.04 22.40 5.21
N ALA A 369 3.33 22.49 4.97
CA ALA A 369 4.38 22.24 5.95
C ALA A 369 4.90 23.55 6.53
N ASP A 370 4.37 23.93 7.69
CA ASP A 370 4.80 25.13 8.44
C ASP A 370 5.82 24.81 9.54
N GLN A 371 6.28 23.56 9.63
CA GLN A 371 7.18 23.06 10.67
C GLN A 371 8.24 22.15 10.08
N SER A 372 9.47 22.27 10.59
CA SER A 372 10.60 21.45 10.16
C SER A 372 10.45 19.99 10.55
N ILE A 373 10.81 19.08 9.66
CA ILE A 373 10.81 17.63 9.88
C ILE A 373 12.19 17.10 9.50
N GLN A 374 12.91 16.58 10.50
CA GLN A 374 14.31 16.17 10.35
C GLN A 374 14.50 14.78 10.98
N TRP A 375 15.10 13.86 10.23
CA TRP A 375 15.33 12.49 10.68
C TRP A 375 16.64 11.91 10.13
N THR A 376 17.15 10.86 10.76
CA THR A 376 18.47 10.27 10.42
C THR A 376 18.37 8.84 9.90
N GLY A 377 17.22 8.17 10.10
CA GLY A 377 16.99 6.81 9.65
C GLY A 377 16.75 6.64 8.14
N GLY A 378 16.56 5.38 7.73
CA GLY A 378 16.26 5.00 6.34
C GLY A 378 14.79 5.08 5.92
N ALA A 379 13.90 5.49 6.82
CA ALA A 379 12.48 5.67 6.51
C ALA A 379 12.25 6.82 5.54
N SER A 380 11.21 6.71 4.70
CA SER A 380 10.85 7.72 3.70
C SER A 380 9.59 8.49 4.09
N LEU A 381 9.45 9.71 3.57
CA LEU A 381 8.28 10.56 3.72
C LEU A 381 7.66 10.89 2.36
N ALA A 382 6.39 10.56 2.16
CA ALA A 382 5.62 10.96 0.99
C ALA A 382 4.45 11.87 1.41
N LEU A 383 4.38 13.05 0.81
CA LEU A 383 3.31 14.02 0.96
C LEU A 383 2.59 14.14 -0.38
N ASN A 384 1.46 13.46 -0.52
CA ASN A 384 0.67 13.37 -1.75
C ASN A 384 -0.58 14.24 -1.62
N ALA A 385 -0.46 15.51 -1.98
CA ALA A 385 -1.58 16.43 -1.96
C ALA A 385 -2.54 16.17 -3.13
N ALA A 386 -3.84 16.14 -2.88
CA ALA A 386 -4.85 16.17 -3.95
C ALA A 386 -4.67 17.39 -4.87
N HIS A 387 -4.23 18.52 -4.32
CA HIS A 387 -3.99 19.74 -5.09
C HIS A 387 -2.54 20.21 -4.96
N SER A 388 -2.16 20.98 -3.94
CA SER A 388 -0.81 21.56 -3.84
C SER A 388 -0.05 21.16 -2.56
N VAL A 389 1.28 21.16 -2.64
CA VAL A 389 2.18 21.01 -1.48
C VAL A 389 2.94 22.31 -1.27
N SER A 390 2.96 22.82 -0.04
CA SER A 390 3.75 24.00 0.32
C SER A 390 4.70 23.73 1.49
N VAL A 391 5.91 24.30 1.43
CA VAL A 391 6.89 24.34 2.51
C VAL A 391 7.13 25.80 2.88
N GLY A 392 6.81 26.15 4.13
CA GLY A 392 6.83 27.52 4.61
C GLY A 392 8.24 28.13 4.76
N PRO A 393 8.34 29.46 4.91
CA PRO A 393 9.62 30.12 5.17
C PRO A 393 10.23 29.67 6.51
N GLY A 394 11.53 29.41 6.52
CA GLY A 394 12.25 28.94 7.71
C GLY A 394 12.02 27.47 8.07
N VAL A 395 11.23 26.73 7.27
CA VAL A 395 11.02 25.29 7.42
C VAL A 395 12.17 24.52 6.76
N THR A 396 12.63 23.47 7.44
CA THR A 396 13.66 22.55 6.92
C THR A 396 13.13 21.13 6.92
N PHE A 397 13.15 20.49 5.74
CA PHE A 397 13.10 19.04 5.62
C PHE A 397 14.50 18.51 5.41
N SER A 398 14.92 17.54 6.24
CA SER A 398 16.25 16.93 6.09
C SER A 398 16.29 15.46 6.45
N ASN A 399 17.14 14.72 5.73
CA ASN A 399 17.47 13.33 6.01
C ASN A 399 19.00 13.14 6.06
N GLN A 400 19.47 12.24 6.93
CA GLN A 400 20.90 11.86 7.03
C GLN A 400 21.15 10.36 6.75
N GLY A 401 20.12 9.65 6.28
CA GLY A 401 20.15 8.21 6.00
C GLY A 401 19.99 7.92 4.52
N VAL A 402 19.15 6.92 4.21
CA VAL A 402 18.79 6.52 2.83
C VAL A 402 17.35 6.93 2.46
N GLY A 403 16.67 7.65 3.35
CA GLY A 403 15.24 7.95 3.22
C GLY A 403 14.95 8.89 2.05
N ALA A 404 13.90 8.59 1.29
CA ALA A 404 13.41 9.45 0.23
C ALA A 404 12.38 10.47 0.73
N LEU A 405 12.28 11.61 0.05
CA LEU A 405 11.21 12.58 0.20
C LEU A 405 10.42 12.70 -1.11
N THR A 406 9.12 12.48 -1.05
CA THR A 406 8.20 12.75 -2.15
C THR A 406 7.28 13.91 -1.78
N LEU A 407 7.29 14.96 -2.60
CA LEU A 407 6.32 16.05 -2.55
C LEU A 407 5.50 15.96 -3.82
N ARG A 408 4.28 15.43 -3.75
CA ARG A 408 3.42 15.28 -4.92
C ARG A 408 2.23 16.21 -4.79
N ALA A 409 2.17 17.21 -5.66
CA ALA A 409 0.92 17.85 -6.05
C ALA A 409 0.18 16.92 -7.03
N ASP A 410 -1.14 17.01 -7.06
CA ASP A 410 -1.97 16.12 -7.86
C ASP A 410 -1.78 14.61 -7.57
N ALA A 411 -2.20 14.19 -6.37
CA ALA A 411 -2.22 12.79 -5.97
C ALA A 411 -3.18 11.92 -6.81
N ALA A 412 -4.16 12.53 -7.50
CA ALA A 412 -5.12 11.81 -8.33
C ALA A 412 -4.65 11.64 -9.78
N GLY A 413 -3.57 12.30 -10.20
CA GLY A 413 -3.09 12.31 -11.59
C GLY A 413 -3.97 13.15 -12.54
N VAL A 414 -4.77 14.09 -12.04
CA VAL A 414 -5.64 14.97 -12.83
C VAL A 414 -4.99 16.32 -13.09
N ASN A 415 -5.24 16.90 -14.26
CA ASN A 415 -4.80 18.27 -14.57
C ASN A 415 -5.58 19.31 -13.76
N ASN A 416 -5.09 19.60 -12.55
CA ASN A 416 -5.75 20.48 -11.60
C ASN A 416 -4.95 21.73 -11.22
N GLY A 417 -3.81 21.98 -11.86
CA GLY A 417 -2.95 23.13 -11.57
C GLY A 417 -2.16 23.02 -10.26
N GLY A 418 -2.14 21.84 -9.63
CA GLY A 418 -1.42 21.57 -8.40
C GLY A 418 0.05 21.95 -8.48
N SER A 419 0.53 22.69 -7.47
CA SER A 419 1.90 23.21 -7.42
C SER A 419 2.69 22.68 -6.23
N VAL A 420 4.01 22.59 -6.37
CA VAL A 420 4.93 22.34 -5.25
C VAL A 420 5.73 23.61 -4.99
N THR A 421 5.48 24.25 -3.85
CA THR A 421 6.10 25.53 -3.51
C THR A 421 6.97 25.40 -2.26
N ASN A 422 8.28 25.49 -2.43
CA ASN A 422 9.22 25.52 -1.32
C ASN A 422 9.77 26.95 -1.10
N HIS A 423 9.43 27.55 0.04
CA HIS A 423 10.04 28.79 0.54
C HIS A 423 11.05 28.54 1.69
N GLY A 424 11.26 27.28 2.04
CA GLY A 424 12.19 26.83 3.07
C GLY A 424 13.43 26.16 2.46
N MET A 425 13.88 25.12 3.16
CA MET A 425 15.07 24.34 2.82
C MET A 425 14.76 22.84 2.75
N ILE A 426 15.23 22.20 1.69
CA ILE A 426 15.33 20.75 1.59
C ILE A 426 16.82 20.40 1.62
N ASP A 427 17.24 19.73 2.69
CA ASP A 427 18.64 19.36 2.94
C ASP A 427 18.83 17.84 2.89
N TRP A 428 19.32 17.37 1.75
CA TRP A 428 19.74 15.99 1.49
C TRP A 428 21.27 15.88 1.43
N SER A 429 22.03 16.88 1.90
CA SER A 429 23.48 16.92 1.79
C SER A 429 24.21 15.81 2.54
N GLN A 430 23.55 15.22 3.55
CA GLN A 430 24.04 14.08 4.32
C GLN A 430 23.26 12.79 4.01
N SER A 431 22.28 12.84 3.11
CA SER A 431 21.50 11.67 2.71
C SER A 431 22.11 10.99 1.48
N THR A 432 21.88 9.69 1.37
CA THR A 432 22.08 8.91 0.14
C THR A 432 20.76 8.62 -0.59
N GLY A 433 19.62 8.97 0.02
CA GLY A 433 18.29 8.91 -0.60
C GLY A 433 18.05 10.04 -1.60
N THR A 434 16.82 10.14 -2.10
CA THR A 434 16.43 11.08 -3.16
C THR A 434 15.26 11.97 -2.74
N VAL A 435 15.08 13.07 -3.47
CA VAL A 435 13.92 13.96 -3.34
C VAL A 435 13.24 14.10 -4.70
N SER A 436 11.94 13.85 -4.74
CA SER A 436 11.12 14.05 -5.94
C SER A 436 9.98 15.01 -5.64
N ALA A 437 9.88 16.09 -6.41
CA ALA A 437 8.78 17.05 -6.34
C ALA A 437 7.95 16.96 -7.63
N PHE A 438 6.74 16.43 -7.54
CA PHE A 438 5.82 16.27 -8.67
C PHE A 438 4.80 17.39 -8.66
N TYR A 439 4.68 18.11 -9.78
CA TYR A 439 3.73 19.20 -9.94
C TYR A 439 3.01 19.09 -11.27
N ASP A 440 1.76 19.54 -11.30
CA ASP A 440 0.95 19.53 -12.51
C ASP A 440 1.62 20.39 -13.60
N MET A 441 1.49 20.00 -14.88
CA MET A 441 2.05 20.78 -15.99
C MET A 441 1.52 22.20 -16.09
N THR A 442 0.29 22.44 -15.61
CA THR A 442 -0.32 23.77 -15.54
C THR A 442 -0.09 24.46 -14.19
N GLY A 443 0.53 23.76 -13.24
CA GLY A 443 1.01 24.27 -11.97
C GLY A 443 2.44 24.82 -12.03
N SER A 444 3.09 24.89 -10.88
CA SER A 444 4.44 25.45 -10.75
C SER A 444 5.29 24.71 -9.72
N PHE A 445 6.61 24.76 -9.92
CA PHE A 445 7.60 24.31 -8.94
C PHE A 445 8.49 25.47 -8.50
N THR A 446 8.44 25.79 -7.21
CA THR A 446 9.38 26.74 -6.59
C THR A 446 10.35 25.94 -5.72
N PRO A 447 11.65 25.86 -6.07
CA PRO A 447 12.58 24.93 -5.44
C PRO A 447 13.04 25.34 -4.03
N GLY A 448 12.98 26.63 -3.67
CA GLY A 448 13.54 27.13 -2.41
C GLY A 448 15.05 26.89 -2.31
N THR A 449 15.54 26.64 -1.10
CA THR A 449 16.94 26.22 -0.89
C THR A 449 17.04 24.71 -0.98
N LEU A 450 17.86 24.19 -1.90
CA LEU A 450 18.13 22.77 -2.08
C LEU A 450 19.60 22.47 -1.79
N LEU A 451 19.88 21.54 -0.86
CA LEU A 451 21.23 21.07 -0.58
C LEU A 451 21.32 19.58 -0.92
N ALA A 452 22.02 19.26 -2.00
CA ALA A 452 22.30 17.89 -2.40
C ALA A 452 23.63 17.40 -1.83
N ASN A 453 23.77 16.09 -1.66
CA ASN A 453 25.00 15.43 -1.25
C ASN A 453 26.00 15.43 -2.42
N ALA A 454 27.14 16.07 -2.21
CA ALA A 454 28.19 16.21 -3.24
C ALA A 454 28.81 14.86 -3.67
N GLY A 455 28.68 13.81 -2.84
CA GLY A 455 29.12 12.46 -3.15
C GLY A 455 27.99 11.53 -3.61
N TRP A 456 26.78 12.03 -3.79
CA TRP A 456 25.67 11.21 -4.29
C TRP A 456 25.92 10.82 -5.75
N ALA A 457 25.67 9.55 -6.05
CA ALA A 457 25.63 9.02 -7.40
C ALA A 457 24.29 8.32 -7.59
N ALA A 458 23.76 8.39 -8.81
CA ALA A 458 22.54 7.67 -9.16
C ALA A 458 22.75 6.16 -8.90
N PRO A 459 21.79 5.48 -8.25
CA PRO A 459 21.85 4.04 -8.12
C PRO A 459 21.96 3.39 -9.51
N ASP A 460 22.74 2.30 -9.60
CA ASP A 460 22.90 1.57 -10.85
C ASP A 460 21.54 1.21 -11.45
N TYR A 461 21.41 1.43 -12.76
CA TYR A 461 20.19 1.16 -13.51
C TYR A 461 18.94 1.92 -13.03
N SER A 462 19.09 2.97 -12.21
CA SER A 462 17.96 3.84 -11.84
C SER A 462 17.57 4.78 -12.98
N GLY A 463 18.52 5.28 -13.77
CA GLY A 463 18.24 6.32 -14.78
C GLY A 463 17.99 7.71 -14.21
N LEU A 464 18.21 7.93 -12.91
CA LEU A 464 18.17 9.26 -12.30
C LEU A 464 19.39 10.08 -12.71
N LEU A 465 19.20 11.36 -13.02
CA LEU A 465 20.30 12.28 -13.31
C LEU A 465 20.70 13.16 -12.11
N SER A 466 19.82 13.31 -11.12
CA SER A 466 20.03 14.16 -9.95
C SER A 466 19.38 13.60 -8.69
N GLN A 467 19.94 13.93 -7.52
CA GLN A 467 19.42 13.51 -6.21
C GLN A 467 18.08 14.18 -5.88
N ILE A 468 17.94 15.46 -6.25
CA ILE A 468 16.76 16.29 -5.99
C ILE A 468 16.21 16.74 -7.33
N THR A 469 15.00 16.28 -7.67
CA THR A 469 14.40 16.52 -8.98
C THR A 469 12.96 17.01 -8.86
N GLY A 470 12.63 18.09 -9.56
CA GLY A 470 11.25 18.53 -9.77
C GLY A 470 10.73 18.03 -11.12
N TYR A 471 9.63 17.28 -11.12
CA TYR A 471 8.99 16.67 -12.30
C TYR A 471 7.65 17.32 -12.62
N LYS A 472 7.46 17.67 -13.90
CA LYS A 472 6.15 18.02 -14.46
C LYS A 472 5.36 16.73 -14.67
N LEU A 473 4.17 16.64 -14.09
CA LEU A 473 3.27 15.49 -14.24
C LEU A 473 2.64 15.48 -15.63
N VAL A 474 2.79 14.35 -16.30
CA VAL A 474 2.18 14.04 -17.59
C VAL A 474 0.99 13.11 -17.29
N ASN A 475 -0.22 13.66 -17.39
CA ASN A 475 -1.44 12.97 -16.98
C ASN A 475 -2.34 12.62 -18.17
N THR A 476 -2.14 13.26 -19.32
CA THR A 476 -2.93 13.10 -20.53
C THR A 476 -2.05 13.03 -21.78
N ALA A 477 -2.61 12.54 -22.89
CA ALA A 477 -1.91 12.58 -24.19
C ALA A 477 -1.56 14.01 -24.63
N GLN A 478 -2.37 15.00 -24.24
CA GLN A 478 -2.06 16.41 -24.48
C GLN A 478 -0.84 16.89 -23.68
N ASP A 479 -0.71 16.44 -22.43
CA ASP A 479 0.47 16.75 -21.62
C ASP A 479 1.72 16.12 -22.22
N LEU A 480 1.59 14.87 -22.68
CA LEU A 480 2.69 14.18 -23.37
C LEU A 480 3.11 14.97 -24.62
N GLN A 481 2.16 15.49 -25.39
CA GLN A 481 2.43 16.37 -26.52
C GLN A 481 3.09 17.69 -26.09
N ASN A 482 2.72 18.23 -24.92
CA ASN A 482 3.22 19.51 -24.42
C ASN A 482 4.68 19.47 -23.97
N ILE A 483 5.31 18.28 -23.89
CA ILE A 483 6.77 18.14 -23.72
C ILE A 483 7.52 18.94 -24.79
N GLU A 484 6.96 19.06 -26.00
CA GLU A 484 7.52 19.85 -27.11
C GLU A 484 7.83 21.30 -26.72
N ASN A 485 7.12 21.86 -25.74
CA ASN A 485 7.29 23.24 -25.30
C ASN A 485 8.53 23.44 -24.42
N ASP A 486 9.08 22.37 -23.85
CA ASP A 486 10.30 22.39 -23.04
C ASP A 486 11.00 21.02 -23.10
N MET A 487 11.76 20.81 -24.18
CA MET A 487 12.53 19.58 -24.44
C MET A 487 13.71 19.36 -23.48
N SER A 488 13.93 20.27 -22.52
CA SER A 488 14.93 20.15 -21.45
C SER A 488 14.34 19.83 -20.08
N GLY A 489 13.00 19.82 -19.97
CA GLY A 489 12.29 19.61 -18.72
C GLY A 489 12.41 18.19 -18.16
N ASN A 490 12.16 18.06 -16.86
CA ASN A 490 11.97 16.75 -16.22
C ASN A 490 10.48 16.47 -16.13
N TYR A 491 10.09 15.28 -16.58
CA TYR A 491 8.71 14.84 -16.72
C TYR A 491 8.51 13.50 -16.04
N ALA A 492 7.36 13.31 -15.41
CA ALA A 492 6.96 12.02 -14.86
C ALA A 492 5.51 11.71 -15.26
N LEU A 493 5.19 10.48 -15.66
CA LEU A 493 3.79 10.11 -15.82
C LEU A 493 3.11 10.11 -14.44
N GLY A 494 1.96 10.78 -14.34
CA GLY A 494 1.17 10.79 -13.12
C GLY A 494 0.17 9.64 -13.03
N ARG A 495 -0.08 8.97 -14.16
CA ARG A 495 -0.99 7.83 -14.35
C ARG A 495 -0.72 7.14 -15.69
N ASP A 496 -1.36 6.00 -15.91
CA ASP A 496 -1.47 5.41 -17.25
C ASP A 496 -2.24 6.34 -18.20
N ILE A 497 -1.76 6.41 -19.45
CA ILE A 497 -2.34 7.23 -20.52
C ILE A 497 -2.85 6.31 -21.63
N ASP A 498 -4.12 6.45 -22.01
CA ASP A 498 -4.63 5.97 -23.29
C ASP A 498 -4.57 7.11 -24.31
N ALA A 499 -3.68 6.99 -25.29
CA ALA A 499 -3.50 7.96 -26.37
C ALA A 499 -4.35 7.61 -27.62
N GLY A 500 -5.25 6.64 -27.51
CA GLY A 500 -6.15 6.26 -28.59
C GLY A 500 -6.96 7.44 -29.14
N GLY A 501 -6.90 7.63 -30.46
CA GLY A 501 -7.61 8.71 -31.14
C GLY A 501 -6.98 10.11 -31.00
N TYR A 502 -5.91 10.25 -30.21
CA TYR A 502 -5.15 11.49 -30.15
C TYR A 502 -4.19 11.59 -31.35
N ALA A 503 -4.22 12.73 -32.04
CA ALA A 503 -3.34 13.00 -33.18
C ALA A 503 -1.95 13.43 -32.70
N PHE A 504 -1.17 12.46 -32.20
CA PHE A 504 0.15 12.70 -31.63
C PHE A 504 1.18 13.09 -32.70
N LYS A 505 1.95 14.13 -32.42
CA LYS A 505 3.10 14.54 -33.22
C LYS A 505 4.38 14.14 -32.52
N THR A 506 5.27 13.48 -33.26
CA THR A 506 6.59 13.07 -32.78
C THR A 506 7.33 14.26 -32.15
N LEU A 507 7.72 14.10 -30.89
CA LEU A 507 8.39 15.14 -30.12
C LEU A 507 9.77 15.43 -30.72
N GLY A 508 10.12 16.71 -30.87
CA GLY A 508 11.40 17.17 -31.42
C GLY A 508 11.49 17.15 -32.94
N PHE A 509 10.56 16.52 -33.66
CA PHE A 509 10.68 16.35 -35.11
C PHE A 509 10.48 17.66 -35.86
N ALA A 510 9.38 18.37 -35.59
CA ALA A 510 9.06 19.63 -36.26
C ALA A 510 9.97 20.77 -35.79
N SER A 511 10.29 20.81 -34.49
CA SER A 511 11.17 21.81 -33.88
C SER A 511 12.66 21.59 -34.15
N LYS A 512 13.06 20.35 -34.51
CA LYS A 512 14.45 19.90 -34.64
C LYS A 512 15.24 20.03 -33.33
N LEU A 513 14.56 19.84 -32.20
CA LEU A 513 15.16 19.86 -30.87
C LEU A 513 15.26 18.44 -30.33
N SER A 514 16.45 18.04 -29.88
CA SER A 514 16.64 16.78 -29.17
C SER A 514 16.10 16.88 -27.75
N PHE A 515 15.52 15.79 -27.23
CA PHE A 515 15.14 15.70 -25.83
C PHE A 515 16.39 15.57 -24.95
N THR A 516 16.58 16.55 -24.06
CA THR A 516 17.78 16.67 -23.20
C THR A 516 17.45 16.50 -21.72
N GLY A 517 16.16 16.38 -21.38
CA GLY A 517 15.67 16.25 -20.02
C GLY A 517 15.52 14.81 -19.55
N GLN A 518 14.67 14.61 -18.53
CA GLN A 518 14.31 13.29 -18.01
C GLN A 518 12.83 13.02 -18.27
N PHE A 519 12.51 11.85 -18.81
CA PHE A 519 11.14 11.36 -18.91
C PHE A 519 11.02 10.04 -18.17
N ASP A 520 10.23 10.08 -17.11
CA ASP A 520 10.08 9.00 -16.15
C ASP A 520 8.66 8.45 -16.20
N GLY A 521 8.50 7.18 -16.54
CA GLY A 521 7.18 6.57 -16.55
C GLY A 521 6.61 6.39 -15.15
N MET A 522 7.43 6.42 -14.09
CA MET A 522 6.98 6.07 -12.72
C MET A 522 6.20 4.74 -12.72
N TRP A 523 6.59 3.81 -13.59
CA TRP A 523 5.95 2.52 -13.88
C TRP A 523 4.55 2.58 -14.52
N HIS A 524 4.10 3.77 -14.92
CA HIS A 524 2.92 3.93 -15.77
C HIS A 524 3.25 3.69 -17.25
N SER A 525 2.17 3.50 -18.01
CA SER A 525 2.21 3.18 -19.43
C SER A 525 1.54 4.26 -20.28
N VAL A 526 1.97 4.34 -21.55
CA VAL A 526 1.26 5.05 -22.62
C VAL A 526 0.78 4.00 -23.61
N SER A 527 -0.53 3.90 -23.83
CA SER A 527 -1.14 2.90 -24.69
C SER A 527 -1.78 3.51 -25.94
N ASN A 528 -1.87 2.72 -27.01
CA ASN A 528 -2.58 3.05 -28.26
C ASN A 528 -2.09 4.33 -28.97
N ILE A 529 -0.86 4.75 -28.70
CA ILE A 529 -0.27 5.94 -29.33
C ILE A 529 -0.03 5.70 -30.82
N ARG A 530 -0.31 6.74 -31.62
CA ARG A 530 -0.07 6.76 -33.07
C ARG A 530 0.66 8.04 -33.47
N PRO A 531 2.00 8.04 -33.48
CA PRO A 531 2.78 9.18 -33.92
C PRO A 531 2.59 9.48 -35.42
N ASP A 532 2.70 10.75 -35.80
CA ASP A 532 2.61 11.19 -37.19
C ASP A 532 3.82 10.81 -38.06
N THR A 533 5.01 10.70 -37.44
CA THR A 533 6.29 10.35 -38.09
C THR A 533 7.03 9.20 -37.41
N ASP A 534 6.28 8.29 -36.77
CA ASP A 534 6.69 6.92 -36.40
C ASP A 534 7.36 6.71 -35.03
N ALA A 535 7.69 7.76 -34.28
CA ALA A 535 8.29 7.65 -32.94
C ALA A 535 7.62 8.57 -31.90
N VAL A 536 7.74 8.24 -30.61
CA VAL A 536 7.37 9.20 -29.55
C VAL A 536 8.34 10.38 -29.52
N PHE A 537 9.64 10.11 -29.51
CA PHE A 537 10.71 11.09 -29.57
C PHE A 537 11.46 11.01 -30.91
N SER A 538 11.79 12.14 -31.52
CA SER A 538 12.67 12.12 -32.68
C SER A 538 14.10 11.76 -32.27
N ASP A 539 14.65 12.48 -31.29
CA ASP A 539 16.02 12.29 -30.84
C ASP A 539 16.12 12.46 -29.32
N ILE A 540 16.75 11.51 -28.65
CA ILE A 540 17.13 11.60 -27.24
C ILE A 540 18.61 11.96 -27.20
N ALA A 541 18.95 13.14 -26.68
CA ALA A 541 20.31 13.64 -26.61
C ALA A 541 21.17 12.87 -25.62
N ALA A 542 22.50 13.08 -25.66
CA ALA A 542 23.46 12.38 -24.80
C ALA A 542 23.23 12.57 -23.29
N ASN A 543 22.61 13.68 -22.89
CA ASN A 543 22.23 13.99 -21.51
C ASN A 543 20.76 13.68 -21.19
N GLY A 544 19.99 13.22 -22.18
CA GLY A 544 18.59 12.84 -22.00
C GLY A 544 18.45 11.44 -21.40
N ALA A 545 17.41 11.24 -20.59
CA ALA A 545 17.07 9.94 -20.04
C ALA A 545 15.58 9.64 -20.20
N VAL A 546 15.26 8.43 -20.65
CA VAL A 546 13.90 7.88 -20.72
C VAL A 546 13.88 6.59 -19.89
N ARG A 547 13.05 6.54 -18.85
CA ARG A 547 13.06 5.44 -17.88
C ARG A 547 11.68 4.98 -17.44
N ASP A 548 11.61 3.75 -16.97
CA ASP A 548 10.48 3.17 -16.22
C ASP A 548 9.11 3.35 -16.90
N VAL A 549 9.06 3.27 -18.23
CA VAL A 549 7.85 3.52 -19.04
C VAL A 549 7.57 2.39 -20.02
N ASN A 550 6.29 2.06 -20.17
CA ASN A 550 5.83 1.13 -21.21
C ASN A 550 5.06 1.88 -22.30
N ILE A 551 5.43 1.68 -23.56
CA ILE A 551 4.67 2.14 -24.73
C ILE A 551 3.93 0.94 -25.34
N LEU A 552 2.66 0.82 -25.03
CA LEU A 552 1.86 -0.37 -25.31
C LEU A 552 0.95 -0.18 -26.53
N ASN A 553 0.80 -1.22 -27.33
CA ASN A 553 -0.12 -1.25 -28.49
C ASN A 553 0.07 -0.06 -29.44
N ALA A 554 1.30 0.40 -29.62
CA ALA A 554 1.59 1.52 -30.52
C ALA A 554 1.36 1.14 -31.99
N GLN A 555 0.98 2.14 -32.78
CA GLN A 555 0.86 2.05 -34.23
C GLN A 555 1.81 3.07 -34.86
N SER A 556 2.97 2.60 -35.31
CA SER A 556 4.03 3.44 -35.90
C SER A 556 4.38 2.98 -37.32
N GLY A 557 5.16 3.79 -38.05
CA GLY A 557 5.62 3.49 -39.40
C GLY A 557 4.77 4.12 -40.51
N THR A 558 3.76 4.94 -40.19
CA THR A 558 2.85 5.49 -41.21
C THR A 558 3.55 6.43 -42.20
N TYR A 559 4.64 7.09 -41.79
CA TYR A 559 5.37 8.06 -42.62
C TYR A 559 6.88 7.82 -42.50
N ALA A 560 7.37 6.66 -42.99
CA ALA A 560 8.80 6.37 -43.05
C ALA A 560 9.39 6.89 -44.37
N PRO A 561 9.97 8.12 -44.45
CA PRO A 561 10.68 8.55 -45.65
C PRO A 561 11.88 7.63 -45.88
N SER A 562 12.18 7.35 -47.15
CA SER A 562 13.38 6.61 -47.54
C SER A 562 14.62 7.15 -46.79
N TYR A 563 15.43 6.25 -46.20
CA TYR A 563 16.73 6.52 -45.56
C TYR A 563 16.74 7.06 -44.12
N ARG A 564 15.69 6.88 -43.32
CA ARG A 564 15.73 7.12 -41.87
C ARG A 564 15.38 5.86 -41.08
N SER A 565 16.09 5.69 -39.96
CA SER A 565 15.85 4.59 -39.03
C SER A 565 14.84 5.05 -37.98
N ASP A 566 13.69 4.40 -37.90
CA ASP A 566 12.64 4.76 -36.96
C ASP A 566 12.38 3.63 -35.95
N GLY A 567 11.88 4.01 -34.77
CA GLY A 567 11.45 3.06 -33.74
C GLY A 567 10.30 3.64 -32.93
N ILE A 568 9.52 2.78 -32.27
CA ILE A 568 8.31 3.19 -31.57
C ILE A 568 8.60 4.27 -30.51
N LEU A 569 9.67 4.10 -29.72
CA LEU A 569 10.02 5.06 -28.69
C LEU A 569 10.80 6.24 -29.27
N ALA A 570 11.87 5.96 -30.03
CA ALA A 570 12.72 7.00 -30.58
C ALA A 570 13.27 6.68 -31.98
N MET A 571 13.48 7.71 -32.80
CA MET A 571 14.24 7.53 -34.06
C MET A 571 15.73 7.37 -33.74
N SER A 572 16.29 8.23 -32.90
CA SER A 572 17.69 8.18 -32.47
C SER A 572 17.83 8.29 -30.95
N ASN A 573 18.74 7.51 -30.37
CA ASN A 573 19.11 7.59 -28.96
C ASN A 573 20.61 7.84 -28.81
N HIS A 574 20.99 8.99 -28.27
CA HIS A 574 22.34 9.30 -27.79
C HIS A 574 22.47 9.18 -26.26
N GLY A 575 21.35 9.18 -25.54
CA GLY A 575 21.28 9.20 -24.09
C GLY A 575 21.06 7.82 -23.46
N LEU A 576 20.27 7.79 -22.38
CA LEU A 576 19.92 6.58 -21.64
C LEU A 576 18.45 6.21 -21.84
N ILE A 577 18.20 4.99 -22.30
CA ILE A 577 16.88 4.35 -22.24
C ILE A 577 16.99 3.16 -21.29
N ILE A 578 16.13 3.11 -20.28
CA ILE A 578 16.22 2.06 -19.26
C ILE A 578 14.86 1.61 -18.73
N ASN A 579 14.71 0.34 -18.38
CA ASN A 579 13.44 -0.22 -17.87
C ASN A 579 12.23 0.16 -18.73
N THR A 580 12.41 0.10 -20.06
CA THR A 580 11.42 0.55 -21.02
C THR A 580 10.96 -0.61 -21.89
N PHE A 581 9.67 -0.66 -22.20
CA PHE A 581 9.11 -1.71 -23.06
C PHE A 581 8.21 -1.14 -24.16
N THR A 582 8.24 -1.77 -25.34
CA THR A 582 7.34 -1.44 -26.47
C THR A 582 6.53 -2.65 -26.93
N SER A 583 5.28 -2.42 -27.32
CA SER A 583 4.43 -3.40 -28.02
C SER A 583 3.56 -2.74 -29.09
N GLY A 584 2.94 -3.56 -29.94
CA GLY A 584 2.13 -3.10 -31.08
C GLY A 584 2.77 -3.47 -32.41
N TYR A 585 2.77 -2.56 -33.37
CA TYR A 585 3.44 -2.76 -34.66
C TYR A 585 4.11 -1.48 -35.17
N ILE A 586 5.19 -1.67 -35.92
CA ILE A 586 5.85 -0.63 -36.69
C ILE A 586 5.99 -1.11 -38.14
N ALA A 587 5.31 -0.43 -39.07
CA ALA A 587 5.24 -0.82 -40.48
C ALA A 587 4.95 0.37 -41.40
N PRO A 588 5.56 0.43 -42.61
CA PRO A 588 5.32 1.49 -43.58
C PRO A 588 3.85 1.49 -44.05
N ALA A 589 3.20 2.66 -44.17
CA ALA A 589 1.80 2.77 -44.62
C ALA A 589 1.56 2.37 -46.08
N SER A 590 2.60 2.38 -46.90
CA SER A 590 2.62 1.92 -48.29
C SER A 590 4.00 1.32 -48.56
N ASN A 591 4.27 0.82 -49.77
CA ASN A 591 5.59 0.31 -50.17
C ASN A 591 6.62 1.47 -50.25
N ALA A 592 6.91 2.10 -49.11
CA ALA A 592 7.88 3.16 -48.95
C ALA A 592 9.26 2.53 -49.04
N ALA A 593 9.77 2.47 -50.27
CA ALA A 593 11.10 1.97 -50.57
C ALA A 593 12.13 2.66 -49.66
N GLY A 594 12.85 1.89 -48.85
CA GLY A 594 13.92 2.38 -47.97
C GLY A 594 13.60 2.48 -46.48
N ALA A 595 12.43 2.04 -46.01
CA ALA A 595 12.10 2.07 -44.58
C ALA A 595 12.98 1.09 -43.77
N THR A 596 13.65 1.61 -42.74
CA THR A 596 14.51 0.86 -41.82
C THR A 596 13.99 1.01 -40.39
N LEU A 597 13.63 -0.09 -39.72
CA LEU A 597 12.80 -0.02 -38.51
C LEU A 597 13.35 -0.86 -37.35
N GLY A 598 13.25 -0.32 -36.15
CA GLY A 598 13.49 -1.00 -34.87
C GLY A 598 12.24 -1.06 -34.02
N GLY A 599 12.03 -2.15 -33.26
CA GLY A 599 10.85 -2.26 -32.39
C GLY A 599 10.81 -1.22 -31.27
N LEU A 600 11.96 -0.81 -30.73
CA LEU A 600 12.09 0.20 -29.68
C LEU A 600 12.73 1.48 -30.21
N VAL A 601 13.91 1.38 -30.83
CA VAL A 601 14.69 2.54 -31.33
C VAL A 601 15.14 2.30 -32.77
N GLY A 602 15.14 3.36 -33.59
CA GLY A 602 15.78 3.31 -34.91
C GLY A 602 17.30 3.12 -34.80
N THR A 603 18.02 4.16 -34.37
CA THR A 603 19.48 4.12 -34.20
C THR A 603 19.90 4.40 -32.76
N ASN A 604 20.71 3.52 -32.17
CA ASN A 604 21.26 3.69 -30.82
C ASN A 604 22.76 4.06 -30.87
N TYR A 605 23.08 5.25 -30.39
CA TYR A 605 24.44 5.72 -30.09
C TYR A 605 24.74 5.72 -28.58
N GLY A 606 23.70 5.76 -27.75
CA GLY A 606 23.77 5.80 -26.29
C GLY A 606 23.67 4.43 -25.65
N THR A 607 22.96 4.36 -24.52
CA THR A 607 22.74 3.13 -23.75
C THR A 607 21.26 2.75 -23.75
N ILE A 608 20.98 1.49 -24.08
CA ILE A 608 19.71 0.83 -23.84
C ILE A 608 19.96 -0.29 -22.83
N ALA A 609 19.36 -0.20 -21.65
CA ALA A 609 19.55 -1.16 -20.58
C ALA A 609 18.20 -1.70 -20.09
N ARG A 610 18.11 -2.98 -19.71
CA ARG A 610 16.89 -3.55 -19.09
C ARG A 610 15.61 -3.20 -19.84
N SER A 611 15.65 -3.28 -21.16
CA SER A 611 14.55 -2.83 -22.01
C SER A 611 14.16 -3.89 -23.03
N GLY A 612 12.92 -3.84 -23.50
CA GLY A 612 12.41 -4.88 -24.38
C GLY A 612 11.44 -4.38 -25.46
N SER A 613 11.24 -5.21 -26.47
CA SER A 613 10.16 -5.02 -27.44
C SER A 613 9.48 -6.33 -27.80
N SER A 614 8.15 -6.29 -27.82
CA SER A 614 7.29 -7.33 -28.41
C SER A 614 6.61 -6.85 -29.69
N ALA A 615 7.00 -5.68 -30.19
CA ALA A 615 6.37 -5.09 -31.37
C ALA A 615 6.63 -5.92 -32.63
N ASN A 616 5.62 -6.05 -33.48
CA ASN A 616 5.81 -6.62 -34.81
C ASN A 616 6.47 -5.58 -35.72
N VAL A 617 7.68 -5.88 -36.19
CA VAL A 617 8.47 -5.01 -37.07
C VAL A 617 8.33 -5.49 -38.49
N THR A 618 7.68 -4.70 -39.35
CA THR A 618 7.57 -4.97 -40.78
C THR A 618 8.28 -3.88 -41.55
N ALA A 619 9.51 -4.16 -41.99
CA ALA A 619 10.33 -3.20 -42.71
C ALA A 619 10.37 -3.49 -44.20
N ASP A 620 10.74 -2.47 -44.97
CA ASP A 620 11.00 -2.61 -46.40
C ASP A 620 12.46 -3.03 -46.64
N SER A 621 13.40 -2.20 -46.16
CA SER A 621 14.83 -2.30 -46.47
C SER A 621 15.70 -2.80 -45.30
N GLY A 622 15.13 -2.97 -44.10
CA GLY A 622 15.76 -3.70 -43.02
C GLY A 622 15.08 -3.54 -41.65
N GLY A 623 14.98 -4.62 -40.89
CA GLY A 623 14.31 -4.64 -39.59
C GLY A 623 15.16 -5.21 -38.45
N GLY A 624 15.02 -4.65 -37.25
CA GLY A 624 15.56 -5.20 -36.00
C GLY A 624 14.48 -5.27 -34.91
N GLY A 625 14.39 -6.38 -34.18
CA GLY A 625 13.33 -6.58 -33.19
C GLY A 625 13.34 -5.58 -32.04
N LEU A 626 14.51 -5.11 -31.60
CA LEU A 626 14.68 -4.06 -30.60
C LEU A 626 15.21 -2.76 -31.23
N VAL A 627 16.31 -2.83 -31.97
CA VAL A 627 16.97 -1.67 -32.57
C VAL A 627 17.29 -1.93 -34.03
N TYR A 628 17.11 -0.96 -34.93
CA TYR A 628 17.60 -1.16 -36.30
C TYR A 628 19.14 -1.13 -36.34
N SER A 629 19.79 -0.04 -35.94
CA SER A 629 21.26 0.08 -35.95
C SER A 629 21.82 0.44 -34.57
N ASN A 630 22.75 -0.36 -34.04
CA ASN A 630 23.41 -0.12 -32.76
C ASN A 630 24.91 0.21 -32.91
N LEU A 631 25.27 1.41 -32.46
CA LEU A 631 26.64 1.92 -32.35
C LEU A 631 27.05 2.13 -30.88
N GLY A 632 26.09 2.16 -29.96
CA GLY A 632 26.29 2.30 -28.53
C GLY A 632 26.23 0.96 -27.78
N THR A 633 25.65 1.00 -26.58
CA THR A 633 25.54 -0.16 -25.68
C THR A 633 24.09 -0.64 -25.61
N ILE A 634 23.89 -1.95 -25.77
CA ILE A 634 22.66 -2.65 -25.40
C ILE A 634 23.01 -3.68 -24.34
N THR A 635 22.36 -3.63 -23.18
CA THR A 635 22.63 -4.59 -22.09
C THR A 635 21.33 -5.05 -21.43
N GLN A 636 21.26 -6.29 -20.98
CA GLN A 636 20.11 -6.81 -20.24
C GLN A 636 18.79 -6.59 -20.99
N SER A 637 18.76 -6.80 -22.31
CA SER A 637 17.63 -6.37 -23.15
C SER A 637 17.13 -7.48 -24.07
N TYR A 638 15.90 -7.37 -24.57
CA TYR A 638 15.33 -8.47 -25.37
C TYR A 638 14.34 -8.05 -26.46
N ALA A 639 14.14 -8.94 -27.41
CA ALA A 639 13.09 -8.82 -28.42
C ALA A 639 12.31 -10.14 -28.60
N THR A 640 10.98 -10.07 -28.53
CA THR A 640 10.07 -11.21 -28.70
C THR A 640 9.09 -11.04 -29.87
N GLY A 641 9.00 -9.83 -30.43
CA GLY A 641 8.12 -9.53 -31.56
C GLY A 641 8.67 -10.04 -32.90
N ASN A 642 7.77 -10.31 -33.86
CA ASN A 642 8.18 -10.81 -35.17
C ASN A 642 8.87 -9.71 -35.98
N VAL A 643 9.89 -10.10 -36.77
CA VAL A 643 10.62 -9.21 -37.68
C VAL A 643 10.52 -9.74 -39.11
N ALA A 644 9.97 -8.91 -40.00
CA ALA A 644 9.80 -9.23 -41.42
C ALA A 644 10.34 -8.10 -42.30
N ALA A 645 11.24 -8.43 -43.24
CA ALA A 645 11.65 -7.55 -44.33
C ALA A 645 11.07 -8.03 -45.67
N ASN A 646 10.14 -7.27 -46.25
CA ASN A 646 9.22 -7.76 -47.28
C ASN A 646 9.67 -7.53 -48.75
N GLU A 647 10.70 -6.72 -49.02
CA GLU A 647 11.16 -6.42 -50.40
C GLU A 647 12.61 -6.87 -50.71
N SER A 648 12.97 -6.81 -52.00
CA SER A 648 14.02 -7.58 -52.68
C SER A 648 15.46 -7.47 -52.16
N ARG A 649 15.73 -6.61 -51.16
CA ARG A 649 17.09 -6.36 -50.62
C ARG A 649 17.16 -6.20 -49.09
N GLY A 650 16.05 -6.31 -48.37
CA GLY A 650 16.03 -6.07 -46.93
C GLY A 650 16.62 -7.22 -46.11
N SER A 651 17.35 -6.91 -45.04
CA SER A 651 17.85 -7.85 -44.04
C SER A 651 16.96 -7.86 -42.79
N SER A 652 17.05 -8.88 -41.95
CA SER A 652 16.34 -8.88 -40.65
C SER A 652 17.15 -9.52 -39.55
N GLY A 653 17.13 -8.90 -38.37
CA GLY A 653 17.76 -9.39 -37.16
C GLY A 653 16.76 -9.53 -36.02
N GLY A 654 16.83 -10.65 -35.29
CA GLY A 654 15.90 -10.91 -34.18
C GLY A 654 15.97 -9.86 -33.06
N LEU A 655 17.16 -9.36 -32.75
CA LEU A 655 17.39 -8.29 -31.75
C LEU A 655 17.77 -6.97 -32.43
N VAL A 656 18.79 -6.97 -33.29
CA VAL A 656 19.26 -5.77 -34.00
C VAL A 656 19.52 -6.03 -35.47
N ASN A 657 19.35 -5.07 -36.38
CA ASN A 657 19.74 -5.32 -37.78
C ASN A 657 21.25 -5.20 -37.97
N HIS A 658 21.83 -4.05 -37.60
CA HIS A 658 23.25 -3.74 -37.70
C HIS A 658 23.85 -3.45 -36.32
N ASN A 659 25.02 -4.01 -36.02
CA ASN A 659 25.74 -3.75 -34.77
C ASN A 659 27.23 -3.52 -34.98
N THR A 660 27.70 -2.34 -34.58
CA THR A 660 29.13 -2.03 -34.38
C THR A 660 29.45 -1.65 -32.94
N GLY A 661 28.42 -1.47 -32.11
CA GLY A 661 28.54 -1.25 -30.67
C GLY A 661 28.63 -2.55 -29.87
N THR A 662 28.29 -2.48 -28.58
CA THR A 662 28.31 -3.63 -27.66
C THR A 662 26.90 -4.13 -27.38
N ILE A 663 26.76 -5.46 -27.34
CA ILE A 663 25.53 -6.12 -26.88
C ILE A 663 25.91 -7.19 -25.86
N THR A 664 25.36 -7.12 -24.66
CA THR A 664 25.63 -8.07 -23.56
C THR A 664 24.33 -8.48 -22.87
N GLU A 665 24.33 -9.65 -22.25
CA GLU A 665 23.24 -10.20 -21.43
C GLU A 665 21.85 -10.03 -22.09
N SER A 666 21.72 -10.32 -23.38
CA SER A 666 20.52 -9.99 -24.17
C SER A 666 20.04 -11.16 -25.02
N PHE A 667 18.75 -11.16 -25.43
CA PHE A 667 18.22 -12.25 -26.24
C PHE A 667 17.14 -11.87 -27.25
N ALA A 668 16.94 -12.73 -28.26
CA ALA A 668 15.82 -12.65 -29.19
C ALA A 668 15.05 -13.97 -29.31
N SER A 669 13.73 -13.89 -29.45
CA SER A 669 12.86 -15.06 -29.63
C SER A 669 11.72 -14.85 -30.64
N GLY A 670 11.57 -13.65 -31.20
CA GLY A 670 10.56 -13.41 -32.24
C GLY A 670 10.93 -14.03 -33.59
N LYS A 671 9.94 -14.40 -34.40
CA LYS A 671 10.19 -14.97 -35.74
C LYS A 671 10.93 -13.98 -36.63
N VAL A 672 12.00 -14.43 -37.29
CA VAL A 672 12.78 -13.61 -38.22
C VAL A 672 12.57 -14.10 -39.65
N SER A 673 12.17 -13.20 -40.54
CA SER A 673 11.98 -13.49 -41.96
C SER A 673 12.42 -12.33 -42.85
N ALA A 674 12.98 -12.64 -44.01
CA ALA A 674 13.31 -11.64 -45.02
C ALA A 674 13.14 -12.25 -46.42
N PHE A 675 12.93 -11.39 -47.43
CA PHE A 675 12.82 -11.80 -48.82
C PHE A 675 14.08 -12.54 -49.32
N ASN A 676 15.27 -12.09 -48.91
CA ASN A 676 16.54 -12.77 -49.18
C ASN A 676 17.07 -13.45 -47.91
N LEU A 677 16.98 -14.79 -47.86
CA LEU A 677 17.39 -15.61 -46.71
C LEU A 677 18.90 -15.55 -46.41
N VAL A 678 19.72 -14.94 -47.27
CA VAL A 678 21.17 -14.90 -47.07
C VAL A 678 21.59 -13.87 -46.01
N THR A 679 20.70 -12.94 -45.62
CA THR A 679 20.99 -11.84 -44.66
C THR A 679 19.95 -11.74 -43.55
N VAL A 680 19.66 -12.89 -42.93
CA VAL A 680 18.91 -12.99 -41.66
C VAL A 680 19.76 -13.63 -40.57
N GLY A 681 19.50 -13.25 -39.31
CA GLY A 681 20.09 -13.94 -38.16
C GLY A 681 19.24 -13.83 -36.91
N GLY A 682 19.37 -14.84 -36.05
CA GLY A 682 18.57 -14.99 -34.83
C GLY A 682 18.80 -13.85 -33.84
N VAL A 683 19.97 -13.24 -33.85
CA VAL A 683 20.27 -12.02 -33.09
C VAL A 683 20.34 -10.81 -34.02
N CYS A 684 21.06 -10.93 -35.14
CA CYS A 684 21.22 -9.82 -36.06
C CYS A 684 21.53 -10.19 -37.50
N ALA A 685 21.50 -9.22 -38.42
CA ALA A 685 21.90 -9.44 -39.80
C ALA A 685 23.40 -9.19 -40.03
N TYR A 686 23.94 -8.11 -39.44
CA TYR A 686 25.35 -7.74 -39.58
C TYR A 686 25.92 -7.25 -38.25
N CYS A 687 26.71 -8.09 -37.58
CA CYS A 687 27.28 -7.73 -36.28
C CYS A 687 28.76 -8.00 -36.12
N THR A 688 29.41 -7.05 -35.43
CA THR A 688 30.60 -7.26 -34.62
C THR A 688 30.27 -6.90 -33.16
N GLY A 689 31.02 -7.37 -32.16
CA GLY A 689 30.86 -6.88 -30.77
C GLY A 689 29.71 -7.51 -29.96
N LEU A 690 29.23 -8.70 -30.35
CA LEU A 690 28.30 -9.46 -29.51
C LEU A 690 29.07 -10.14 -28.37
N GLY A 691 28.61 -9.91 -27.13
CA GLY A 691 29.08 -10.60 -25.93
C GLY A 691 28.73 -12.09 -25.95
N SER A 692 29.55 -12.91 -25.30
CA SER A 692 29.35 -14.37 -25.23
C SER A 692 28.08 -14.79 -24.46
N ASP A 693 27.44 -13.84 -23.79
CA ASP A 693 26.23 -13.95 -22.97
C ASP A 693 24.98 -13.46 -23.71
N VAL A 694 25.02 -13.37 -25.04
CA VAL A 694 23.88 -13.06 -25.91
C VAL A 694 23.33 -14.35 -26.51
N TYR A 695 22.01 -14.52 -26.49
CA TYR A 695 21.34 -15.76 -26.89
C TYR A 695 20.20 -15.51 -27.89
N TRP A 696 19.76 -16.55 -28.59
CA TRP A 696 18.52 -16.51 -29.36
C TRP A 696 17.82 -17.86 -29.35
N ASP A 697 16.50 -17.85 -29.49
CA ASP A 697 15.71 -19.06 -29.65
C ASP A 697 15.75 -19.53 -31.13
N THR A 698 16.42 -20.64 -31.39
CA THR A 698 16.59 -21.22 -32.74
C THR A 698 15.28 -21.73 -33.34
N GLU A 699 14.31 -22.12 -32.53
CA GLU A 699 13.04 -22.71 -32.96
C GLU A 699 12.03 -21.62 -33.30
N THR A 700 11.88 -20.61 -32.44
CA THR A 700 10.91 -19.53 -32.66
C THR A 700 11.42 -18.46 -33.61
N THR A 701 12.72 -18.11 -33.58
CA THR A 701 13.29 -17.20 -34.59
C THR A 701 13.35 -17.85 -35.97
N GLY A 702 13.44 -19.19 -36.01
CA GLY A 702 13.67 -19.99 -37.22
C GLY A 702 15.11 -19.89 -37.74
N GLN A 703 16.05 -19.33 -36.96
CA GLN A 703 17.42 -19.06 -37.40
C GLN A 703 18.43 -19.97 -36.69
N ALA A 704 19.21 -20.72 -37.49
CA ALA A 704 20.27 -21.58 -36.97
C ALA A 704 21.55 -20.81 -36.57
N LYS A 705 21.68 -19.55 -36.98
CA LYS A 705 22.86 -18.71 -36.72
C LYS A 705 22.44 -17.38 -36.13
N SER A 706 23.31 -16.81 -35.29
CA SER A 706 23.14 -15.46 -34.74
C SER A 706 23.15 -14.36 -35.80
N GLY A 707 23.95 -14.54 -36.86
CA GLY A 707 24.32 -13.52 -37.85
C GLY A 707 25.52 -12.64 -37.47
N GLY A 708 26.24 -12.99 -36.39
CA GLY A 708 27.47 -12.33 -35.94
C GLY A 708 28.56 -13.32 -35.50
N ASN A 709 29.33 -12.95 -34.47
CA ASN A 709 30.49 -13.70 -33.96
C ASN A 709 30.17 -14.82 -32.95
N LEU A 710 28.89 -15.11 -32.68
CA LEU A 710 28.50 -16.08 -31.65
C LEU A 710 28.52 -17.53 -32.17
N PRO A 711 29.00 -18.50 -31.36
CA PRO A 711 28.95 -19.91 -31.72
C PRO A 711 27.51 -20.46 -31.65
N ALA A 712 27.30 -21.65 -32.24
CA ALA A 712 25.99 -22.31 -32.25
C ALA A 712 25.45 -22.63 -30.85
N SER A 713 26.32 -22.75 -29.83
CA SER A 713 25.92 -22.99 -28.43
C SER A 713 25.13 -21.85 -27.80
N ASN A 714 25.18 -20.65 -28.38
CA ASN A 714 24.38 -19.50 -27.96
C ASN A 714 22.96 -19.52 -28.57
N GLY A 715 22.74 -20.35 -29.59
CA GLY A 715 21.41 -20.64 -30.10
C GLY A 715 20.75 -21.70 -29.23
N LEU A 716 19.74 -21.29 -28.46
CA LEU A 716 19.01 -22.13 -27.54
C LEU A 716 17.74 -22.66 -28.22
N THR A 717 17.26 -23.83 -27.81
CA THR A 717 15.90 -24.30 -28.12
C THR A 717 14.88 -23.59 -27.22
N THR A 718 13.59 -23.61 -27.55
CA THR A 718 12.54 -23.03 -26.70
C THR A 718 12.52 -23.65 -25.30
N ALA A 719 12.81 -24.96 -25.22
CA ALA A 719 12.95 -25.64 -23.93
C ALA A 719 14.13 -25.09 -23.10
N GLN A 720 15.27 -24.80 -23.74
CA GLN A 720 16.43 -24.21 -23.07
C GLN A 720 16.20 -22.74 -22.70
N MET A 721 15.48 -21.97 -23.51
CA MET A 721 15.07 -20.60 -23.19
C MET A 721 14.24 -20.53 -21.90
N SER A 722 13.50 -21.59 -21.59
CA SER A 722 12.70 -21.72 -20.37
C SER A 722 13.49 -22.20 -19.14
N ASP A 723 14.81 -22.43 -19.27
CA ASP A 723 15.68 -22.90 -18.18
C ASP A 723 16.76 -21.86 -17.85
N PRO A 724 16.74 -21.23 -16.66
CA PRO A 724 17.74 -20.25 -16.24
C PRO A 724 19.19 -20.74 -16.36
N ARG A 725 19.43 -22.06 -16.26
CA ARG A 725 20.77 -22.65 -16.35
C ARG A 725 21.37 -22.58 -17.76
N SER A 726 20.55 -22.35 -18.77
CA SER A 726 21.01 -22.19 -20.16
C SER A 726 21.70 -20.85 -20.41
N PHE A 727 21.46 -19.85 -19.55
CA PHE A 727 21.97 -18.49 -19.68
C PHE A 727 23.23 -18.31 -18.84
N VAL A 728 24.37 -18.77 -19.38
CA VAL A 728 25.67 -18.66 -18.69
C VAL A 728 26.01 -17.19 -18.45
N GLY A 729 26.33 -16.85 -17.20
CA GLY A 729 26.72 -15.51 -16.76
C GLY A 729 25.55 -14.62 -16.31
N TRP A 730 24.30 -15.02 -16.54
CA TRP A 730 23.13 -14.23 -16.15
C TRP A 730 22.78 -14.44 -14.68
N ASN A 731 22.34 -13.38 -14.01
CA ASN A 731 21.93 -13.44 -12.62
C ASN A 731 20.39 -13.49 -12.50
N PHE A 732 19.88 -14.63 -12.04
CA PHE A 732 18.45 -14.83 -11.71
C PHE A 732 18.15 -14.74 -10.21
N GLY A 733 19.17 -14.54 -9.37
CA GLY A 733 19.02 -14.31 -7.93
C GLY A 733 18.35 -12.97 -7.62
N SER A 734 18.04 -12.71 -6.36
CA SER A 734 17.24 -11.53 -5.91
C SER A 734 17.75 -10.17 -6.39
N ASN A 735 19.05 -10.06 -6.69
CA ASN A 735 19.70 -8.81 -7.11
C ASN A 735 20.02 -8.78 -8.62
N GLY A 736 19.57 -9.80 -9.37
CA GLY A 736 19.80 -9.92 -10.80
C GLY A 736 18.74 -9.22 -11.65
N ALA A 737 19.04 -8.95 -12.92
CA ALA A 737 18.09 -8.29 -13.83
C ALA A 737 16.97 -9.20 -14.33
N TRP A 738 17.16 -10.52 -14.24
CA TRP A 738 16.26 -11.50 -14.81
C TRP A 738 15.52 -12.31 -13.75
N VAL A 739 14.31 -12.74 -14.12
CA VAL A 739 13.51 -13.74 -13.41
C VAL A 739 12.97 -14.75 -14.41
N MET A 740 12.62 -15.94 -13.91
CA MET A 740 11.92 -16.97 -14.68
C MET A 740 10.66 -17.39 -13.91
N PRO A 741 9.52 -16.71 -14.12
CA PRO A 741 8.26 -17.10 -13.51
C PRO A 741 7.86 -18.52 -13.91
N ALA A 742 7.06 -19.19 -13.07
CA ALA A 742 6.59 -20.54 -13.37
C ALA A 742 5.78 -20.56 -14.70
N GLY A 743 6.21 -21.39 -15.65
CA GLY A 743 5.58 -21.50 -16.97
C GLY A 743 6.04 -20.45 -18.00
N ALA A 744 6.99 -19.59 -17.67
CA ALA A 744 7.59 -18.68 -18.63
C ALA A 744 8.37 -19.44 -19.72
N THR A 745 8.26 -18.97 -20.97
CA THR A 745 8.94 -19.57 -22.13
C THR A 745 10.33 -18.98 -22.40
N HIS A 746 10.67 -17.90 -21.71
CA HIS A 746 11.94 -17.17 -21.78
C HIS A 746 12.13 -16.32 -20.52
N PRO A 747 13.34 -15.80 -20.24
CA PRO A 747 13.56 -14.87 -19.14
C PRO A 747 12.68 -13.61 -19.28
N VAL A 748 12.26 -13.07 -18.14
CA VAL A 748 11.54 -11.79 -18.04
C VAL A 748 12.38 -10.84 -17.19
N LEU A 749 12.37 -9.55 -17.52
CA LEU A 749 13.07 -8.57 -16.70
C LEU A 749 12.38 -8.45 -15.35
N ARG A 750 13.17 -8.43 -14.28
CA ARG A 750 12.68 -8.40 -12.89
C ARG A 750 11.69 -7.26 -12.65
N TRP A 751 11.97 -6.07 -13.19
CA TRP A 751 11.08 -4.92 -13.01
C TRP A 751 9.67 -5.18 -13.59
N GLN A 752 9.52 -6.02 -14.62
CA GLN A 752 8.23 -6.32 -15.26
C GLN A 752 7.34 -7.25 -14.42
N VAL A 753 7.88 -7.83 -13.34
CA VAL A 753 7.09 -8.64 -12.39
C VAL A 753 6.94 -7.93 -11.04
N GLU A 754 7.78 -6.92 -10.78
CA GLU A 754 7.76 -6.12 -9.55
C GLU A 754 6.83 -4.91 -9.68
N HIS A 755 6.61 -4.44 -10.90
CA HIS A 755 5.76 -3.31 -11.27
C HIS A 755 4.85 -3.73 -12.42
#